data_AF-Q6PYW6-F1
#
_entry.id   AF-Q6PYW6-F1
#
_cell.length_a   1.000
_cell.length_b   1.000
_cell.length_c   1.000
_cell.angle_alpha   90.00
_cell.angle_beta   90.00
_cell.angle_gamma   90.00
#
_symmetry.space_group_name_H-M   'P 1'
#
loop_
_entity.id
_entity.type
_entity.pdbx_description
1 polymer ?
#
loop_
_entity_poly.entity_id
_entity_poly.type
_entity_poly.pdbx_seq_one_letter_code
_entity_poly.pdbx_strand_id
1 'polypeptide(L)'
;MQCVPYNCLSNPEEVFLDGERILPDIDPLEVSLSLLQFLLNNFVPGGGFISGLLDKIWGALRPSDWELFLEQIEQLIDRRIERTVRAKAIAELEGLGRSYQLYGEAFKEWEKTPDNTAARSRVTERFRIIDAQIEANIPSFRVSGFEVPLLLVYTQAANLHLALLRDSVVFGERWGLTTTNVNDIYNRQVNRIGEYSKHCVDTYKTELERLGFRSIAQWRIYNQFRRELTLTVLDIVAVFPNYDSRLYPIRTISQLTREIYTSPVSEFYYGVINSNNIIGTLTEQQIRRPHLMDFFNSMIMYTSDNRREHYWSGLEMTATNTEGHQRSFPLAGTIGNSAPPVTVRNNGEGIYRILSDTFYSAPFLGTSVLGSRGEEFAFASNTTTSLPSTIYRNRGTVDSLVSIPPQDYSVPPHRGYSHLLSHVTMRNSSPIFHWTHRSATPRNTIDPDSITQIPAVKGAYIFNSPVITGPGHTGGDIIRFNPNTQNNIRIPFHSNAVQRYRIRMRYAAEADCILESGVNIVTGAGVTFRPIPIKATMTPGSPLTYYSFQYADLNINLTAPIRPNNFVSIRRSNQPGNLYIDRIEFIPIDPIREAEHDLERAQKAVNALFTSSNQLGLKTDVTDYHIDQVSNLVACLSDKFCLDEKRELSEKVKHAKRLSDERNLLQDQNFTGINRQVDRGWRGSTDITIQGGNDVFKENYVTLPGTFDECYPTYLYQKIDESKLKPYTRYELRGYIEDSQDLEVYLIRYNAKHETLNVPGTGSLWPLAAESSIGRCGEPNR
;
A
#
# COMPACT_ATOMS: atom_id res chain seq x y z
N MET A 1 16.82 9.69 -27.38
CA MET A 1 18.05 8.87 -27.31
C MET A 1 18.88 9.42 -26.16
N GLN A 2 19.61 8.52 -25.47
CA GLN A 2 20.22 8.65 -24.13
C GLN A 2 19.23 8.61 -22.95
N CYS A 3 19.05 7.38 -22.47
CA CYS A 3 18.28 6.96 -21.30
C CYS A 3 19.06 7.20 -20.01
N VAL A 4 18.35 7.50 -18.92
CA VAL A 4 18.87 7.56 -17.55
C VAL A 4 19.65 6.28 -17.22
N PRO A 5 20.89 6.39 -16.70
CA PRO A 5 21.69 5.23 -16.35
C PRO A 5 21.07 4.49 -15.16
N TYR A 6 21.02 3.17 -15.28
CA TYR A 6 20.64 2.17 -14.28
C TYR A 6 21.41 2.29 -12.94
N ASN A 7 22.40 3.16 -12.86
CA ASN A 7 23.31 3.35 -11.73
C ASN A 7 22.69 4.08 -10.51
N CYS A 8 21.43 4.53 -10.60
CA CYS A 8 20.73 5.17 -9.48
C CYS A 8 19.94 4.17 -8.60
N LEU A 9 19.81 2.91 -9.02
CA LEU A 9 19.42 1.81 -8.15
C LEU A 9 20.70 1.09 -7.76
N SER A 10 21.24 1.41 -6.60
CA SER A 10 22.38 0.70 -6.02
C SER A 10 21.96 -0.73 -5.68
N ASN A 11 21.96 -1.61 -6.69
CA ASN A 11 21.85 -3.04 -6.47
C ASN A 11 23.10 -3.49 -5.73
N PRO A 12 22.99 -4.11 -4.54
CA PRO A 12 24.14 -4.72 -3.90
C PRO A 12 24.74 -5.79 -4.82
N GLU A 13 26.07 -5.77 -4.99
CA GLU A 13 26.79 -6.84 -5.68
C GLU A 13 26.64 -8.13 -4.85
N GLU A 14 25.74 -9.03 -5.24
CA GLU A 14 25.62 -10.34 -4.60
C GLU A 14 25.96 -11.50 -5.55
N VAL A 15 26.81 -12.37 -5.02
CA VAL A 15 27.28 -13.61 -5.62
C VAL A 15 26.15 -14.63 -5.50
N PHE A 16 25.71 -15.17 -6.64
CA PHE A 16 24.89 -16.38 -6.66
C PHE A 16 25.73 -17.50 -6.04
N LEU A 17 25.40 -17.90 -4.82
CA LEU A 17 26.05 -19.04 -4.19
C LEU A 17 25.47 -20.31 -4.81
N ASP A 18 26.19 -20.85 -5.80
CA ASP A 18 26.01 -22.23 -6.26
C ASP A 18 26.42 -23.17 -5.12
N GLY A 19 25.47 -23.49 -4.24
CA GLY A 19 25.68 -24.46 -3.16
C GLY A 19 24.35 -24.85 -2.54
N GLU A 20 23.97 -26.12 -2.70
CA GLU A 20 22.86 -26.73 -1.95
C GLU A 20 23.06 -26.49 -0.46
N ARG A 21 22.30 -25.55 0.11
CA ARG A 21 22.29 -25.29 1.54
C ARG A 21 21.41 -26.35 2.18
N ILE A 22 22.04 -27.44 2.63
CA ILE A 22 21.37 -28.47 3.43
C ILE A 22 21.13 -27.88 4.82
N LEU A 23 19.91 -27.40 5.08
CA LEU A 23 19.44 -27.02 6.42
C LEU A 23 18.78 -28.26 7.08
N PRO A 24 19.19 -28.68 8.29
CA PRO A 24 18.45 -29.67 9.06
C PRO A 24 17.21 -29.00 9.68
N ASP A 25 16.05 -29.65 9.51
CA ASP A 25 14.71 -29.32 10.04
C ASP A 25 14.20 -27.88 9.75
N ILE A 26 13.61 -27.68 8.57
CA ILE A 26 12.98 -26.41 8.17
C ILE A 26 11.65 -26.21 8.90
N ASP A 27 11.52 -25.16 9.70
CA ASP A 27 10.24 -24.72 10.28
C ASP A 27 9.60 -23.63 9.38
N PRO A 28 8.35 -23.81 8.90
CA PRO A 28 7.70 -22.80 8.07
C PRO A 28 7.54 -21.43 8.75
N LEU A 29 7.47 -21.36 10.08
CA LEU A 29 7.46 -20.08 10.82
C LEU A 29 8.77 -19.32 10.60
N GLU A 30 9.90 -20.00 10.71
CA GLU A 30 11.23 -19.41 10.53
C GLU A 30 11.42 -18.93 9.09
N VAL A 31 11.00 -19.75 8.12
CA VAL A 31 11.06 -19.41 6.71
C VAL A 31 10.20 -18.19 6.40
N SER A 32 8.94 -18.16 6.88
CA SER A 32 8.04 -17.03 6.68
C SER A 32 8.54 -15.75 7.32
N LEU A 33 9.11 -15.81 8.54
CA LEU A 33 9.69 -14.64 9.19
C LEU A 33 10.95 -14.14 8.47
N SER A 34 11.79 -15.04 7.96
CA SER A 34 12.97 -14.66 7.17
C SER A 34 12.59 -14.02 5.83
N LEU A 35 11.57 -14.56 5.16
CA LEU A 35 10.97 -13.94 3.97
C LEU A 35 10.38 -12.57 4.32
N LEU A 36 9.63 -12.45 5.42
CA LEU A 36 9.02 -11.19 5.83
C LEU A 36 10.06 -10.12 6.13
N GLN A 37 11.15 -10.47 6.83
CA GLN A 37 12.28 -9.57 7.03
C GLN A 37 12.85 -9.08 5.70
N PHE A 38 13.01 -9.98 4.72
CA PHE A 38 13.48 -9.61 3.39
C PHE A 38 12.50 -8.65 2.70
N LEU A 39 11.20 -8.96 2.71
CA LEU A 39 10.17 -8.11 2.11
C LEU A 39 10.14 -6.72 2.77
N LEU A 40 10.20 -6.62 4.10
CA LEU A 40 10.15 -5.34 4.80
C LEU A 40 11.40 -4.48 4.56
N ASN A 41 12.57 -5.09 4.34
CA ASN A 41 13.83 -4.37 4.18
C ASN A 41 14.19 -4.09 2.72
N ASN A 42 13.80 -4.94 1.77
CA ASN A 42 14.29 -4.91 0.39
C ASN A 42 13.17 -4.82 -0.64
N PHE A 43 12.03 -4.20 -0.32
CA PHE A 43 10.88 -4.06 -1.23
C PHE A 43 11.15 -3.07 -2.38
N VAL A 44 12.01 -3.46 -3.32
CA VAL A 44 12.36 -2.69 -4.53
C VAL A 44 12.44 -3.64 -5.74
N PRO A 45 11.96 -3.26 -6.93
CA PRO A 45 12.10 -4.11 -8.13
C PRO A 45 13.57 -4.26 -8.57
N GLY A 46 13.97 -5.47 -9.00
CA GLY A 46 15.31 -5.71 -9.56
C GLY A 46 15.87 -7.11 -9.25
N GLY A 47 17.08 -7.39 -9.74
CA GLY A 47 17.74 -8.69 -9.60
C GLY A 47 17.94 -9.14 -8.15
N GLY A 48 18.21 -8.20 -7.24
CA GLY A 48 18.31 -8.48 -5.80
C GLY A 48 16.99 -8.98 -5.19
N PHE A 49 15.85 -8.48 -5.65
CA PHE A 49 14.54 -8.96 -5.20
C PHE A 49 14.29 -10.40 -5.64
N ILE A 50 14.60 -10.70 -6.90
CA ILE A 50 14.44 -12.03 -7.49
C ILE A 50 15.34 -13.04 -6.79
N SER A 51 16.61 -12.69 -6.60
CA SER A 51 17.60 -13.54 -5.92
C SER A 51 17.18 -13.82 -4.48
N GLY A 52 16.72 -12.80 -3.74
CA GLY A 52 16.24 -13.02 -2.37
C GLY A 52 14.99 -13.91 -2.28
N LEU A 53 14.07 -13.87 -3.25
CA LEU A 53 12.95 -14.82 -3.30
C LEU A 53 13.40 -16.26 -3.61
N LEU A 54 14.41 -16.44 -4.46
CA LEU A 54 15.04 -17.74 -4.69
C LEU A 54 15.71 -18.25 -3.42
N ASP A 55 16.56 -17.43 -2.79
CA ASP A 55 17.36 -17.80 -1.63
C ASP A 55 16.53 -18.09 -0.37
N LYS A 56 15.36 -17.47 -0.24
CA LYS A 56 14.48 -17.64 0.93
C LYS A 56 13.43 -18.74 0.76
N ILE A 57 12.94 -18.95 -0.46
CA ILE A 57 11.80 -19.84 -0.72
C ILE A 57 12.07 -20.75 -1.92
N TRP A 58 12.12 -20.18 -3.12
CA TRP A 58 11.87 -20.93 -4.36
C TRP A 58 13.05 -21.75 -4.88
N GLY A 59 14.27 -21.39 -4.50
CA GLY A 59 15.49 -22.18 -4.71
C GLY A 59 15.98 -22.89 -3.45
N ALA A 60 15.42 -22.56 -2.28
CA ALA A 60 15.84 -23.11 -0.99
C ALA A 60 15.00 -24.33 -0.54
N LEU A 61 13.70 -24.35 -0.86
CA LEU A 61 12.79 -25.40 -0.41
C LEU A 61 12.73 -26.58 -1.38
N ARG A 62 12.90 -27.79 -0.85
CA ARG A 62 12.71 -29.07 -1.54
C ARG A 62 11.25 -29.52 -1.42
N PRO A 63 10.80 -30.50 -2.23
CA PRO A 63 9.47 -31.08 -2.10
C PRO A 63 9.11 -31.54 -0.67
N SER A 64 10.05 -32.14 0.06
CA SER A 64 9.87 -32.54 1.47
C SER A 64 9.64 -31.36 2.41
N ASP A 65 10.18 -30.19 2.08
CA ASP A 65 10.06 -29.01 2.92
C ASP A 65 8.66 -28.37 2.72
N TRP A 66 8.09 -28.46 1.51
CA TRP A 66 6.69 -28.08 1.26
C TRP A 66 5.68 -28.96 2.00
N GLU A 67 6.02 -30.22 2.29
CA GLU A 67 5.17 -31.09 3.13
C GLU A 67 5.02 -30.50 4.55
N LEU A 68 6.07 -29.91 5.10
CA LEU A 68 6.04 -29.31 6.44
C LEU A 68 5.10 -28.10 6.52
N PHE A 69 5.03 -27.30 5.44
CA PHE A 69 4.08 -26.17 5.33
C PHE A 69 2.62 -26.64 5.37
N LEU A 70 2.33 -27.78 4.72
CA LEU A 70 0.98 -28.36 4.73
C LEU A 70 0.67 -28.99 6.09
N GLU A 71 1.63 -29.75 6.64
CA GLU A 71 1.45 -30.47 7.91
C GLU A 71 1.24 -29.53 9.09
N GLN A 72 1.88 -28.36 9.10
CA GLN A 72 1.68 -27.36 10.15
C GLN A 72 0.21 -27.00 10.33
N ILE A 73 -0.52 -26.72 9.25
CA ILE A 73 -1.94 -26.38 9.34
C ILE A 73 -2.78 -27.62 9.61
N GLU A 74 -2.51 -28.74 8.93
CA GLU A 74 -3.29 -29.98 9.09
C GLU A 74 -3.31 -30.48 10.54
N GLN A 75 -2.16 -30.41 11.24
CA GLN A 75 -2.04 -30.78 12.65
C GLN A 75 -2.82 -29.82 13.55
N LEU A 76 -2.84 -28.54 13.21
CA LEU A 76 -3.47 -27.50 14.02
C LEU A 76 -5.00 -27.56 13.99
N ILE A 77 -5.58 -27.90 12.83
CA ILE A 77 -7.04 -27.95 12.65
C ILE A 77 -7.62 -29.38 12.61
N ASP A 78 -6.77 -30.40 12.81
CA ASP A 78 -7.09 -31.84 12.73
C ASP A 78 -7.82 -32.22 11.43
N ARG A 79 -7.33 -31.69 10.30
CA ARG A 79 -7.90 -31.94 8.96
C ARG A 79 -6.79 -32.24 7.98
N ARG A 80 -6.70 -33.51 7.57
CA ARG A 80 -5.74 -33.94 6.55
C ARG A 80 -6.22 -33.63 5.14
N ILE A 81 -5.30 -33.15 4.32
CA ILE A 81 -5.48 -32.99 2.88
C ILE A 81 -5.57 -34.38 2.25
N GLU A 82 -6.44 -34.54 1.25
CA GLU A 82 -6.47 -35.75 0.44
C GLU A 82 -5.10 -35.99 -0.23
N ARG A 83 -4.63 -37.25 -0.24
CA ARG A 83 -3.29 -37.59 -0.76
C ARG A 83 -3.04 -37.09 -2.20
N THR A 84 -4.05 -37.13 -3.05
CA THR A 84 -3.98 -36.68 -4.45
C THR A 84 -3.83 -35.16 -4.53
N VAL A 85 -4.60 -34.41 -3.74
CA VAL A 85 -4.54 -32.95 -3.63
C VAL A 85 -3.18 -32.52 -3.08
N ARG A 86 -2.71 -33.18 -2.02
CA ARG A 86 -1.38 -32.92 -1.42
C ARG A 86 -0.26 -33.13 -2.44
N ALA A 87 -0.21 -34.31 -3.07
CA ALA A 87 0.84 -34.64 -4.03
C ALA A 87 0.84 -33.70 -5.24
N LYS A 88 -0.37 -33.31 -5.72
CA LYS A 88 -0.51 -32.34 -6.80
C LYS A 88 0.01 -30.96 -6.41
N ALA A 89 -0.36 -30.45 -5.22
CA ALA A 89 0.11 -29.15 -4.75
C ALA A 89 1.65 -29.10 -4.64
N ILE A 90 2.27 -30.13 -4.07
CA ILE A 90 3.73 -30.21 -3.94
C ILE A 90 4.42 -30.24 -5.31
N ALA A 91 3.94 -31.07 -6.24
CA ALA A 91 4.50 -31.17 -7.58
C ALA A 91 4.41 -29.85 -8.35
N GLU A 92 3.32 -29.11 -8.18
CA GLU A 92 3.15 -27.79 -8.80
C GLU A 92 4.08 -26.74 -8.19
N LEU A 93 4.28 -26.73 -6.86
CA LEU A 93 5.24 -25.85 -6.19
C LEU A 93 6.68 -26.12 -6.65
N GLU A 94 7.07 -27.39 -6.79
CA GLU A 94 8.37 -27.80 -7.35
C GLU A 94 8.55 -27.27 -8.78
N GLY A 95 7.52 -27.42 -9.62
CA GLY A 95 7.53 -26.90 -10.99
C GLY A 95 7.67 -25.38 -11.05
N LEU A 96 6.97 -24.65 -10.16
CA LEU A 96 7.08 -23.20 -10.05
C LEU A 96 8.47 -22.75 -9.61
N GLY A 97 9.07 -23.41 -8.62
CA GLY A 97 10.44 -23.12 -8.16
C GLY A 97 11.47 -23.25 -9.29
N ARG A 98 11.41 -24.36 -10.04
CA ARG A 98 12.29 -24.59 -11.22
C ARG A 98 12.11 -23.54 -12.30
N SER A 99 10.86 -23.19 -12.61
CA SER A 99 10.56 -22.16 -13.61
C SER A 99 11.03 -20.77 -13.17
N TYR A 100 10.92 -20.45 -11.88
CA TYR A 100 11.39 -19.19 -11.32
C TYR A 100 12.91 -19.06 -11.33
N GLN A 101 13.64 -20.14 -11.07
CA GLN A 101 15.09 -20.17 -11.23
C GLN A 101 15.50 -19.83 -12.66
N LEU A 102 14.86 -20.43 -13.67
CA LEU A 102 15.13 -20.15 -15.08
C LEU A 102 14.78 -18.70 -15.47
N TYR A 103 13.73 -18.13 -14.89
CA TYR A 103 13.42 -16.71 -15.03
C TYR A 103 14.50 -15.82 -14.41
N GLY A 104 14.96 -16.13 -13.18
CA GLY A 104 16.01 -15.38 -12.51
C GLY A 104 17.34 -15.38 -13.27
N GLU A 105 17.73 -16.51 -13.85
CA GLU A 105 18.90 -16.61 -14.74
C GLU A 105 18.76 -15.72 -15.99
N ALA A 106 17.58 -15.75 -16.64
CA ALA A 106 17.32 -14.94 -17.83
C ALA A 106 17.28 -13.44 -17.50
N PHE A 107 16.69 -13.08 -16.35
CA PHE A 107 16.69 -11.70 -15.87
C PHE A 107 18.11 -11.21 -15.60
N LYS A 108 18.95 -12.00 -14.92
CA LYS A 108 20.36 -11.67 -14.64
C LYS A 108 21.18 -11.46 -15.92
N GLU A 109 20.95 -12.29 -16.94
CA GLU A 109 21.60 -12.13 -18.26
C GLU A 109 21.17 -10.80 -18.92
N TRP A 110 19.87 -10.52 -18.95
CA TRP A 110 19.33 -9.28 -19.50
C TRP A 110 19.82 -8.06 -18.73
N GLU A 111 19.86 -8.11 -17.39
CA GLU A 111 20.31 -7.01 -16.54
C GLU A 111 21.77 -6.63 -16.83
N LYS A 112 22.63 -7.62 -17.11
CA LYS A 112 24.02 -7.39 -17.53
C LYS A 112 24.15 -6.90 -18.97
N THR A 113 23.22 -7.24 -19.83
CA THR A 113 23.26 -6.90 -21.27
C THR A 113 21.91 -6.35 -21.78
N PRO A 114 21.44 -5.19 -21.29
CA PRO A 114 20.06 -4.76 -21.52
C PRO A 114 19.73 -4.45 -22.98
N ASP A 115 20.72 -4.22 -23.83
CA ASP A 115 20.57 -3.93 -25.27
C ASP A 115 20.66 -5.18 -26.17
N ASN A 116 21.00 -6.34 -25.59
CA ASN A 116 21.06 -7.59 -26.33
C ASN A 116 19.64 -8.12 -26.63
N THR A 117 19.32 -8.28 -27.92
CA THR A 117 18.00 -8.73 -28.38
C THR A 117 17.67 -10.17 -27.95
N ALA A 118 18.66 -11.06 -27.90
CA ALA A 118 18.46 -12.43 -27.44
C ALA A 118 18.17 -12.48 -25.93
N ALA A 119 18.90 -11.70 -25.12
CA ALA A 119 18.65 -11.61 -23.69
C ALA A 119 17.26 -11.03 -23.37
N ARG A 120 16.84 -9.97 -24.10
CA ARG A 120 15.48 -9.41 -24.04
C ARG A 120 14.41 -10.44 -24.39
N SER A 121 14.63 -11.21 -25.47
CA SER A 121 13.71 -12.27 -25.88
C SER A 121 13.61 -13.39 -24.83
N ARG A 122 14.75 -13.83 -24.28
CA ARG A 122 14.82 -14.89 -23.26
C ARG A 122 14.07 -14.49 -21.98
N VAL A 123 14.32 -13.29 -21.43
CA VAL A 123 13.61 -12.85 -20.22
C VAL A 123 12.10 -12.71 -20.45
N THR A 124 11.70 -12.18 -21.62
CA THR A 124 10.28 -12.06 -22.01
C THR A 124 9.60 -13.43 -22.12
N GLU A 125 10.27 -14.40 -22.76
CA GLU A 125 9.77 -15.77 -22.89
C GLU A 125 9.64 -16.44 -21.53
N ARG A 126 10.67 -16.36 -20.69
CA ARG A 126 10.65 -16.97 -19.35
C ARG A 126 9.57 -16.35 -18.46
N PHE A 127 9.40 -15.03 -18.51
CA PHE A 127 8.29 -14.34 -17.83
C PHE A 127 6.93 -14.90 -18.26
N ARG A 128 6.66 -14.99 -19.58
CA ARG A 128 5.37 -15.49 -20.09
C ARG A 128 5.10 -16.94 -19.68
N ILE A 129 6.11 -17.79 -19.68
CA ILE A 129 5.99 -19.20 -19.28
C ILE A 129 5.58 -19.30 -17.81
N ILE A 130 6.30 -18.62 -16.92
CA ILE A 130 6.01 -18.73 -15.49
C ILE A 130 4.70 -18.01 -15.10
N ASP A 131 4.38 -16.87 -15.70
CA ASP A 131 3.07 -16.19 -15.54
C ASP A 131 1.92 -17.17 -15.87
N ALA A 132 1.97 -17.82 -17.04
CA ALA A 132 0.97 -18.80 -17.45
C ALA A 132 0.90 -20.03 -16.52
N GLN A 133 2.04 -20.52 -16.03
CA GLN A 133 2.09 -21.64 -15.09
C GLN A 133 1.48 -21.30 -13.73
N ILE A 134 1.78 -20.12 -13.19
CA ILE A 134 1.23 -19.68 -11.92
C ILE A 134 -0.29 -19.52 -12.02
N GLU A 135 -0.80 -18.88 -13.08
CA GLU A 135 -2.25 -18.75 -13.31
C GLU A 135 -2.95 -20.11 -13.40
N ALA A 136 -2.31 -21.11 -14.00
CA ALA A 136 -2.84 -22.48 -14.09
C ALA A 136 -2.80 -23.24 -12.75
N ASN A 137 -1.77 -23.01 -11.92
CA ASN A 137 -1.50 -23.79 -10.70
C ASN A 137 -2.14 -23.19 -9.44
N ILE A 138 -2.32 -21.86 -9.35
CA ILE A 138 -2.95 -21.20 -8.19
C ILE A 138 -4.27 -21.87 -7.73
N PRO A 139 -5.19 -22.29 -8.63
CA PRO A 139 -6.39 -23.03 -8.24
C PRO A 139 -6.15 -24.33 -7.47
N SER A 140 -5.03 -25.03 -7.70
CA SER A 140 -4.68 -26.25 -6.96
C SER A 140 -4.26 -25.98 -5.51
N PHE A 141 -3.91 -24.74 -5.17
CA PHE A 141 -3.61 -24.32 -3.79
C PHE A 141 -4.84 -23.80 -3.05
N ARG A 142 -6.03 -23.89 -3.67
CA ARG A 142 -7.32 -23.50 -3.05
C ARG A 142 -8.44 -24.47 -3.41
N VAL A 143 -8.10 -25.76 -3.48
CA VAL A 143 -9.08 -26.82 -3.79
C VAL A 143 -10.21 -26.78 -2.78
N SER A 144 -11.45 -26.89 -3.27
CA SER A 144 -12.63 -26.81 -2.41
C SER A 144 -12.62 -27.87 -1.31
N GLY A 145 -12.80 -27.45 -0.06
CA GLY A 145 -12.68 -28.31 1.11
C GLY A 145 -11.23 -28.48 1.61
N PHE A 146 -10.25 -27.83 1.01
CA PHE A 146 -8.85 -27.84 1.48
C PHE A 146 -8.22 -26.44 1.46
N GLU A 147 -9.04 -25.38 1.37
CA GLU A 147 -8.56 -24.00 1.28
C GLU A 147 -7.72 -23.61 2.50
N VAL A 148 -8.15 -24.00 3.71
CA VAL A 148 -7.44 -23.70 4.96
C VAL A 148 -6.06 -24.40 5.01
N PRO A 149 -5.95 -25.74 4.89
CA PRO A 149 -4.64 -26.40 4.98
C PRO A 149 -3.70 -26.11 3.80
N LEU A 150 -4.21 -25.58 2.67
CA LEU A 150 -3.38 -25.12 1.55
C LEU A 150 -3.03 -23.63 1.63
N LEU A 151 -3.53 -22.90 2.64
CA LEU A 151 -3.46 -21.44 2.64
C LEU A 151 -2.02 -20.90 2.66
N LEU A 152 -1.11 -21.55 3.40
CA LEU A 152 0.29 -21.13 3.47
C LEU A 152 0.96 -21.18 2.10
N VAL A 153 0.81 -22.30 1.38
CA VAL A 153 1.41 -22.47 0.04
C VAL A 153 0.72 -21.58 -1.01
N TYR A 154 -0.59 -21.35 -0.87
CA TYR A 154 -1.31 -20.36 -1.66
C TYR A 154 -0.71 -18.97 -1.49
N THR A 155 -0.45 -18.53 -0.26
CA THR A 155 0.14 -17.21 0.02
C THR A 155 1.53 -17.08 -0.58
N GLN A 156 2.37 -18.12 -0.51
CA GLN A 156 3.69 -18.11 -1.15
C GLN A 156 3.59 -17.98 -2.68
N ALA A 157 2.75 -18.79 -3.32
CA ALA A 157 2.53 -18.72 -4.76
C ALA A 157 1.95 -17.37 -5.20
N ALA A 158 1.01 -16.81 -4.44
CA ALA A 158 0.47 -15.47 -4.65
C ALA A 158 1.56 -14.39 -4.54
N ASN A 159 2.40 -14.45 -3.51
CA ASN A 159 3.53 -13.53 -3.32
C ASN A 159 4.50 -13.55 -4.52
N LEU A 160 4.86 -14.74 -5.00
CA LEU A 160 5.68 -14.92 -6.19
C LEU A 160 5.03 -14.29 -7.43
N HIS A 161 3.74 -14.55 -7.63
CA HIS A 161 3.02 -14.02 -8.78
C HIS A 161 3.02 -12.49 -8.80
N LEU A 162 2.72 -11.86 -7.65
CA LEU A 162 2.68 -10.41 -7.54
C LEU A 162 4.05 -9.78 -7.79
N ALA A 163 5.13 -10.43 -7.34
CA ALA A 163 6.50 -10.03 -7.64
C ALA A 163 6.81 -10.09 -9.14
N LEU A 164 6.45 -11.20 -9.78
CA LEU A 164 6.65 -11.40 -11.22
C LEU A 164 5.89 -10.37 -12.07
N LEU A 165 4.60 -10.15 -11.76
CA LEU A 165 3.79 -9.16 -12.45
C LEU A 165 4.39 -7.76 -12.28
N ARG A 166 4.82 -7.39 -11.06
CA ARG A 166 5.49 -6.11 -10.80
C ARG A 166 6.71 -5.92 -11.68
N ASP A 167 7.59 -6.91 -11.74
CA ASP A 167 8.82 -6.81 -12.53
C ASP A 167 8.51 -6.56 -14.01
N SER A 168 7.49 -7.22 -14.55
CA SER A 168 7.07 -6.99 -15.94
C SER A 168 6.43 -5.62 -16.17
N VAL A 169 5.78 -5.02 -15.17
CA VAL A 169 5.28 -3.64 -15.28
C VAL A 169 6.44 -2.64 -15.27
N VAL A 170 7.43 -2.88 -14.42
CA VAL A 170 8.58 -1.97 -14.25
C VAL A 170 9.57 -2.08 -15.42
N PHE A 171 9.85 -3.29 -15.91
CA PHE A 171 10.90 -3.53 -16.90
C PHE A 171 10.38 -3.97 -18.28
N GLY A 172 9.08 -4.24 -18.41
CA GLY A 172 8.50 -4.86 -19.60
C GLY A 172 8.78 -4.14 -20.91
N GLU A 173 8.67 -2.81 -20.94
CA GLU A 173 8.98 -2.05 -22.17
C GLU A 173 10.45 -2.19 -22.57
N ARG A 174 11.37 -2.27 -21.59
CA ARG A 174 12.81 -2.53 -21.84
C ARG A 174 13.08 -3.96 -22.29
N TRP A 175 12.22 -4.92 -21.93
CA TRP A 175 12.25 -6.28 -22.46
C TRP A 175 11.70 -6.38 -23.89
N GLY A 176 10.97 -5.35 -24.35
CA GLY A 176 10.33 -5.31 -25.66
C GLY A 176 8.82 -5.59 -25.64
N LEU A 177 8.17 -5.60 -24.46
CA LEU A 177 6.72 -5.60 -24.37
C LEU A 177 6.15 -4.26 -24.86
N THR A 178 4.96 -4.31 -25.48
CA THR A 178 4.24 -3.08 -25.86
C THR A 178 3.66 -2.39 -24.63
N THR A 179 3.47 -1.07 -24.68
CA THR A 179 2.77 -0.31 -23.63
C THR A 179 1.39 -0.92 -23.32
N THR A 180 0.67 -1.41 -24.33
CA THR A 180 -0.62 -2.10 -24.15
C THR A 180 -0.45 -3.33 -23.27
N ASN A 181 0.51 -4.20 -23.57
CA ASN A 181 0.74 -5.39 -22.74
C ASN A 181 1.15 -5.03 -21.31
N VAL A 182 2.00 -4.00 -21.14
CA VAL A 182 2.39 -3.53 -19.81
C VAL A 182 1.19 -3.00 -19.02
N ASN A 183 0.29 -2.26 -19.65
CA ASN A 183 -0.95 -1.79 -19.03
C ASN A 183 -1.90 -2.94 -18.67
N ASP A 184 -2.05 -3.93 -19.54
CA ASP A 184 -2.87 -5.12 -19.28
C ASP A 184 -2.32 -5.90 -18.09
N ILE A 185 -0.99 -6.08 -18.02
CA ILE A 185 -0.33 -6.75 -16.91
C ILE A 185 -0.49 -5.93 -15.61
N TYR A 186 -0.36 -4.60 -15.66
CA TYR A 186 -0.60 -3.75 -14.49
C TYR A 186 -2.04 -3.87 -13.98
N ASN A 187 -3.04 -3.87 -14.87
CA ASN A 187 -4.43 -4.07 -14.49
C ASN A 187 -4.65 -5.45 -13.85
N ARG A 188 -4.04 -6.51 -14.42
CA ARG A 188 -4.03 -7.84 -13.79
C ARG A 188 -3.37 -7.82 -12.42
N GLN A 189 -2.23 -7.15 -12.29
CA GLN A 189 -1.49 -7.03 -11.04
C GLN A 189 -2.36 -6.44 -9.93
N VAL A 190 -2.95 -5.26 -10.15
CA VAL A 190 -3.80 -4.59 -9.16
C VAL A 190 -5.00 -5.47 -8.78
N ASN A 191 -5.62 -6.14 -9.75
CA ASN A 191 -6.72 -7.07 -9.51
C ASN A 191 -6.28 -8.28 -8.65
N ARG A 192 -5.12 -8.87 -8.96
CA ARG A 192 -4.56 -10.03 -8.23
C ARG A 192 -4.15 -9.66 -6.80
N ILE A 193 -3.63 -8.45 -6.56
CA ILE A 193 -3.36 -7.98 -5.19
C ILE A 193 -4.64 -8.08 -4.35
N GLY A 194 -5.77 -7.60 -4.89
CA GLY A 194 -7.05 -7.65 -4.20
C GLY A 194 -7.62 -9.06 -4.06
N GLU A 195 -7.55 -9.88 -5.11
CA GLU A 195 -8.10 -11.24 -5.10
C GLU A 195 -7.36 -12.12 -4.09
N TYR A 196 -6.03 -12.07 -4.11
CA TYR A 196 -5.18 -12.87 -3.23
C TYR A 196 -5.30 -12.41 -1.78
N SER A 197 -5.33 -11.09 -1.53
CA SER A 197 -5.57 -10.55 -0.19
C SER A 197 -6.93 -11.01 0.36
N LYS A 198 -7.98 -10.93 -0.46
CA LYS A 198 -9.33 -11.35 -0.08
C LYS A 198 -9.39 -12.84 0.24
N HIS A 199 -8.86 -13.70 -0.63
CA HIS A 199 -8.86 -15.14 -0.39
C HIS A 199 -8.15 -15.49 0.92
N CYS A 200 -6.95 -14.92 1.16
CA CYS A 200 -6.20 -15.23 2.37
C CYS A 200 -6.91 -14.79 3.64
N VAL A 201 -7.42 -13.56 3.65
CA VAL A 201 -8.12 -12.99 4.82
C VAL A 201 -9.44 -13.70 5.10
N ASP A 202 -10.23 -13.99 4.06
CA ASP A 202 -11.54 -14.64 4.24
C ASP A 202 -11.37 -16.06 4.74
N THR A 203 -10.48 -16.86 4.13
CA THR A 203 -10.18 -18.24 4.56
C THR A 203 -9.69 -18.27 6.01
N TYR A 204 -8.78 -17.35 6.37
CA TYR A 204 -8.31 -17.21 7.75
C TYR A 204 -9.45 -16.90 8.73
N LYS A 205 -10.27 -15.89 8.43
CA LYS A 205 -11.36 -15.45 9.33
C LYS A 205 -12.43 -16.53 9.50
N THR A 206 -12.86 -17.16 8.41
CA THR A 206 -13.87 -18.23 8.46
C THR A 206 -13.40 -19.38 9.34
N GLU A 207 -12.14 -19.79 9.22
CA GLU A 207 -11.62 -20.87 10.05
C GLU A 207 -11.42 -20.46 11.52
N LEU A 208 -10.90 -19.25 11.75
CA LEU A 208 -10.71 -18.72 13.10
C LEU A 208 -12.05 -18.66 13.86
N GLU A 209 -13.13 -18.23 13.19
CA GLU A 209 -14.50 -18.24 13.74
C GLU A 209 -15.00 -19.66 14.02
N ARG A 210 -14.67 -20.63 13.16
CA ARG A 210 -15.06 -22.05 13.30
C ARG A 210 -14.42 -22.72 14.52
N LEU A 211 -13.14 -22.46 14.78
CA LEU A 211 -12.39 -23.09 15.87
C LEU A 211 -13.01 -22.79 17.25
N GLY A 212 -13.46 -21.55 17.45
CA GLY A 212 -14.00 -21.06 18.73
C GLY A 212 -13.00 -21.16 19.88
N PHE A 213 -13.35 -20.62 21.05
CA PHE A 213 -12.40 -20.50 22.17
C PHE A 213 -13.04 -20.64 23.55
N ARG A 214 -14.17 -21.37 23.67
CA ARG A 214 -14.92 -21.44 24.93
C ARG A 214 -14.09 -22.09 26.05
N SER A 215 -13.51 -23.26 25.78
CA SER A 215 -12.63 -23.98 26.70
C SER A 215 -11.16 -23.59 26.53
N ILE A 216 -10.32 -23.91 27.52
CA ILE A 216 -8.87 -23.64 27.45
C ILE A 216 -8.17 -24.41 26.32
N ALA A 217 -8.62 -25.64 26.03
CA ALA A 217 -8.10 -26.46 24.94
C ALA A 217 -8.46 -25.85 23.57
N GLN A 218 -9.70 -25.37 23.42
CA GLN A 218 -10.12 -24.63 22.22
C GLN A 218 -9.35 -23.32 22.07
N TRP A 219 -9.21 -22.54 23.15
CA TRP A 219 -8.47 -21.28 23.13
C TRP A 219 -7.00 -21.49 22.75
N ARG A 220 -6.36 -22.58 23.21
CA ARG A 220 -5.00 -22.93 22.79
C ARG A 220 -4.90 -23.08 21.27
N ILE A 221 -5.76 -23.91 20.67
CA ILE A 221 -5.77 -24.15 19.22
C ILE A 221 -6.11 -22.86 18.47
N TYR A 222 -7.13 -22.12 18.93
CA TYR A 222 -7.54 -20.83 18.37
C TYR A 222 -6.41 -19.79 18.38
N ASN A 223 -5.71 -19.63 19.51
CA ASN A 223 -4.62 -18.68 19.63
C ASN A 223 -3.39 -19.11 18.83
N GLN A 224 -3.09 -20.41 18.80
CA GLN A 224 -2.02 -20.96 17.99
C GLN A 224 -2.30 -20.75 16.49
N PHE A 225 -3.52 -21.03 16.03
CA PHE A 225 -3.97 -20.74 14.65
C PHE A 225 -3.86 -19.26 14.32
N ARG A 226 -4.38 -18.38 15.19
CA ARG A 226 -4.25 -16.93 15.05
C ARG A 226 -2.78 -16.51 14.90
N ARG A 227 -1.91 -17.00 15.77
CA ARG A 227 -0.49 -16.63 15.80
C ARG A 227 0.23 -17.12 14.56
N GLU A 228 0.16 -18.41 14.27
CA GLU A 228 0.91 -19.03 13.18
C GLU A 228 0.48 -18.50 11.81
N LEU A 229 -0.82 -18.35 11.55
CA LEU A 229 -1.30 -17.78 10.29
C LEU A 229 -1.10 -16.26 10.22
N THR A 230 -0.97 -15.55 11.35
CA THR A 230 -0.51 -14.16 11.30
C THR A 230 0.91 -14.10 10.74
N LEU A 231 1.81 -14.94 11.26
CA LEU A 231 3.23 -14.96 10.88
C LEU A 231 3.49 -15.47 9.47
N THR A 232 2.68 -16.42 9.00
CA THR A 232 2.91 -17.13 7.73
C THR A 232 2.00 -16.67 6.59
N VAL A 233 0.89 -15.99 6.91
CA VAL A 233 -0.09 -15.52 5.91
C VAL A 233 -0.31 -14.01 6.02
N LEU A 234 -0.87 -13.53 7.14
CA LEU A 234 -1.38 -12.16 7.20
C LEU A 234 -0.27 -11.09 7.12
N ASP A 235 0.91 -11.36 7.69
CA ASP A 235 2.05 -10.45 7.61
C ASP A 235 2.57 -10.29 6.18
N ILE A 236 2.54 -11.37 5.38
CA ILE A 236 2.89 -11.33 3.95
C ILE A 236 1.80 -10.60 3.16
N VAL A 237 0.53 -10.89 3.44
CA VAL A 237 -0.62 -10.22 2.78
C VAL A 237 -0.62 -8.71 3.07
N ALA A 238 -0.19 -8.29 4.27
CA ALA A 238 -0.12 -6.89 4.64
C ALA A 238 0.84 -6.06 3.77
N VAL A 239 1.84 -6.70 3.14
CA VAL A 239 2.79 -6.06 2.22
C VAL A 239 2.45 -6.27 0.74
N PHE A 240 1.41 -7.05 0.40
CA PHE A 240 0.93 -7.17 -0.98
C PHE A 240 0.64 -5.84 -1.69
N PRO A 241 0.06 -4.80 -1.04
CA PRO A 241 -0.14 -3.51 -1.69
C PRO A 241 1.16 -2.88 -2.24
N ASN A 242 2.31 -3.19 -1.64
CA ASN A 242 3.60 -2.63 -2.06
C ASN A 242 4.05 -3.16 -3.42
N TYR A 243 3.43 -4.23 -3.94
CA TYR A 243 3.68 -4.69 -5.31
C TYR A 243 3.14 -3.74 -6.36
N ASP A 244 2.15 -2.89 -6.07
CA ASP A 244 1.66 -1.90 -7.03
C ASP A 244 2.78 -0.93 -7.42
N SER A 245 3.35 -1.15 -8.61
CA SER A 245 4.55 -0.45 -9.07
C SER A 245 4.31 1.02 -9.38
N ARG A 246 3.05 1.43 -9.63
CA ARG A 246 2.72 2.84 -9.88
C ARG A 246 2.51 3.59 -8.58
N LEU A 247 1.94 2.93 -7.56
CA LEU A 247 1.81 3.51 -6.23
C LEU A 247 3.14 3.52 -5.46
N TYR A 248 4.00 2.54 -5.69
CA TYR A 248 5.29 2.33 -5.01
C TYR A 248 6.45 2.13 -6.01
N PRO A 249 6.84 3.18 -6.75
CA PRO A 249 7.87 3.10 -7.78
C PRO A 249 9.32 3.05 -7.24
N ILE A 250 9.51 3.22 -5.93
CA ILE A 250 10.79 3.17 -5.23
C ILE A 250 10.64 2.31 -3.99
N ARG A 251 11.76 2.06 -3.29
CA ARG A 251 11.79 1.28 -2.05
C ARG A 251 10.73 1.79 -1.07
N THR A 252 9.96 0.87 -0.50
CA THR A 252 8.87 1.17 0.43
C THR A 252 9.05 0.42 1.73
N ILE A 253 8.93 1.12 2.86
CA ILE A 253 9.13 0.59 4.20
C ILE A 253 7.79 0.54 4.93
N SER A 254 7.31 -0.68 5.19
CA SER A 254 6.08 -0.94 5.96
C SER A 254 6.38 -1.24 7.43
N GLN A 255 5.39 -1.05 8.30
CA GLN A 255 5.47 -1.43 9.70
C GLN A 255 4.25 -2.26 10.11
N LEU A 256 4.49 -3.42 10.70
CA LEU A 256 3.47 -4.31 11.24
C LEU A 256 3.25 -4.01 12.73
N THR A 257 2.10 -3.45 13.08
CA THR A 257 1.75 -3.02 14.44
C THR A 257 0.87 -4.01 15.18
N ARG A 258 0.38 -5.07 14.51
CA ARG A 258 -0.41 -6.13 15.14
C ARG A 258 0.33 -6.80 16.29
N GLU A 259 -0.44 -7.35 17.22
CA GLU A 259 0.07 -8.13 18.32
C GLU A 259 -0.29 -9.60 18.17
N ILE A 260 0.67 -10.45 18.54
CA ILE A 260 0.44 -11.89 18.74
C ILE A 260 0.64 -12.22 20.21
N TYR A 261 0.08 -13.34 20.65
CA TYR A 261 -0.02 -13.65 22.06
C TYR A 261 0.58 -15.01 22.37
N THR A 262 1.25 -15.10 23.51
CA THR A 262 1.65 -16.37 24.14
C THR A 262 1.14 -16.38 25.57
N SER A 263 0.57 -17.48 26.01
CA SER A 263 0.20 -17.66 27.42
C SER A 263 0.76 -18.99 27.90
N PRO A 264 1.95 -19.02 28.51
CA PRO A 264 2.63 -20.26 28.84
C PRO A 264 1.77 -21.14 29.75
N VAL A 265 1.06 -20.53 30.69
CA VAL A 265 0.17 -21.23 31.63
C VAL A 265 -1.08 -21.79 30.93
N SER A 266 -1.65 -21.07 29.97
CA SER A 266 -2.86 -21.49 29.25
C SER A 266 -2.58 -22.51 28.15
N GLU A 267 -1.44 -22.39 27.48
CA GLU A 267 -1.04 -23.24 26.35
C GLU A 267 -0.45 -24.60 26.82
N PHE A 268 0.20 -24.63 27.99
CA PHE A 268 0.83 -25.83 28.55
C PHE A 268 0.06 -26.46 29.71
N TYR A 269 -1.25 -26.18 29.83
CA TYR A 269 -2.12 -26.81 30.83
C TYR A 269 -2.53 -28.23 30.41
N TYR A 270 -2.22 -29.23 31.25
CA TYR A 270 -2.52 -30.66 31.02
C TYR A 270 -3.62 -31.24 31.94
N GLY A 271 -4.34 -30.42 32.71
CA GLY A 271 -5.38 -30.90 33.64
C GLY A 271 -6.70 -31.29 32.95
N VAL A 272 -7.51 -32.12 33.61
CA VAL A 272 -8.76 -32.71 33.08
C VAL A 272 -9.68 -31.62 32.51
N ILE A 273 -9.94 -31.73 31.21
CA ILE A 273 -10.79 -30.83 30.43
C ILE A 273 -12.25 -31.18 30.74
N ASN A 274 -12.88 -30.46 31.67
CA ASN A 274 -14.34 -30.42 31.68
C ASN A 274 -14.81 -29.50 30.54
N SER A 275 -15.51 -30.06 29.57
CA SER A 275 -16.06 -29.38 28.37
C SER A 275 -17.03 -28.22 28.68
N ASN A 276 -17.48 -28.09 29.94
CA ASN A 276 -18.32 -26.99 30.42
C ASN A 276 -17.53 -25.76 30.92
N ASN A 277 -16.20 -25.78 30.84
CA ASN A 277 -15.35 -24.70 31.35
C ASN A 277 -15.26 -23.52 30.38
N ILE A 278 -15.60 -22.30 30.83
CA ILE A 278 -15.50 -21.03 30.07
C ILE A 278 -14.13 -20.34 30.20
N ILE A 279 -13.11 -21.00 30.76
CA ILE A 279 -11.78 -20.42 30.97
C ILE A 279 -11.18 -19.87 29.67
N GLY A 280 -11.42 -20.47 28.51
CA GLY A 280 -10.92 -19.95 27.24
C GLY A 280 -11.50 -18.57 26.91
N THR A 281 -12.81 -18.40 27.09
CA THR A 281 -13.47 -17.09 26.96
C THR A 281 -12.91 -16.07 27.95
N LEU A 282 -12.67 -16.47 29.20
CA LEU A 282 -12.09 -15.58 30.22
C LEU A 282 -10.65 -15.19 29.88
N THR A 283 -9.85 -16.10 29.31
CA THR A 283 -8.49 -15.82 28.83
C THR A 283 -8.52 -14.85 27.66
N GLU A 284 -9.38 -15.07 26.66
CA GLU A 284 -9.52 -14.17 25.51
C GLU A 284 -9.97 -12.75 25.95
N GLN A 285 -10.83 -12.64 26.95
CA GLN A 285 -11.25 -11.34 27.52
C GLN A 285 -10.13 -10.57 28.21
N GLN A 286 -9.02 -11.23 28.59
CA GLN A 286 -7.84 -10.54 29.11
C GLN A 286 -6.93 -9.98 28.01
N ILE A 287 -7.17 -10.30 26.74
CA ILE A 287 -6.43 -9.65 25.65
C ILE A 287 -6.88 -8.20 25.56
N ARG A 288 -5.92 -7.29 25.40
CA ARG A 288 -6.22 -5.86 25.35
C ARG A 288 -7.04 -5.52 24.11
N ARG A 289 -8.01 -4.64 24.27
CA ARG A 289 -8.82 -4.11 23.16
C ARG A 289 -7.96 -3.25 22.23
N PRO A 290 -8.34 -3.08 20.96
CA PRO A 290 -7.66 -2.19 20.02
C PRO A 290 -7.29 -0.84 20.63
N HIS A 291 -6.04 -0.42 20.45
CA HIS A 291 -5.47 0.74 21.12
C HIS A 291 -4.39 1.40 20.24
N LEU A 292 -4.06 2.66 20.56
CA LEU A 292 -2.87 3.29 19.98
C LEU A 292 -1.62 2.57 20.45
N MET A 293 -0.63 2.48 19.58
CA MET A 293 0.61 1.78 19.88
C MET A 293 1.32 2.39 21.09
N ASP A 294 1.75 1.51 21.99
CA ASP A 294 2.59 1.83 23.14
C ASP A 294 3.72 0.80 23.26
N PHE A 295 4.77 1.18 23.97
CA PHE A 295 6.01 0.42 24.10
C PHE A 295 6.30 0.16 25.56
N PHE A 296 6.51 -1.13 25.91
CA PHE A 296 6.82 -1.55 27.28
C PHE A 296 7.97 -0.74 27.88
N ASN A 297 7.78 -0.24 29.10
CA ASN A 297 8.80 0.52 29.84
C ASN A 297 9.26 -0.23 31.09
N SER A 298 8.34 -0.61 31.97
CA SER A 298 8.66 -1.41 33.14
C SER A 298 7.42 -2.07 33.73
N MET A 299 7.63 -3.15 34.49
CA MET A 299 6.60 -3.75 35.33
C MET A 299 7.13 -4.11 36.71
N ILE A 300 6.26 -4.01 37.71
CA ILE A 300 6.48 -4.47 39.07
C ILE A 300 5.67 -5.76 39.24
N MET A 301 6.34 -6.85 39.60
CA MET A 301 5.75 -8.18 39.76
C MET A 301 5.56 -8.51 41.24
N TYR A 302 4.36 -8.95 41.61
CA TYR A 302 3.99 -9.32 42.98
C TYR A 302 3.93 -10.83 43.16
N THR A 303 4.28 -11.28 44.36
CA THR A 303 4.35 -12.69 44.71
C THR A 303 3.36 -13.04 45.81
N SER A 304 2.49 -14.00 45.56
CA SER A 304 1.66 -14.64 46.59
C SER A 304 2.14 -16.07 46.81
N ASP A 305 1.58 -16.75 47.81
CA ASP A 305 1.78 -18.16 48.03
C ASP A 305 0.46 -18.93 48.15
N ASN A 306 0.50 -20.20 47.79
CA ASN A 306 -0.54 -21.18 48.08
C ASN A 306 0.12 -22.45 48.60
N ARG A 307 -0.02 -22.74 49.90
CA ARG A 307 0.54 -23.95 50.55
C ARG A 307 2.03 -24.18 50.26
N ARG A 308 2.82 -23.12 50.46
CA ARG A 308 4.28 -23.07 50.23
C ARG A 308 4.73 -22.97 48.77
N GLU A 309 3.80 -22.94 47.82
CA GLU A 309 4.12 -22.64 46.42
C GLU A 309 3.99 -21.15 46.17
N HIS A 310 5.12 -20.48 45.95
CA HIS A 310 5.13 -19.07 45.56
C HIS A 310 4.85 -18.93 44.07
N TYR A 311 4.03 -17.95 43.72
CA TYR A 311 3.64 -17.70 42.34
C TYR A 311 3.45 -16.22 42.03
N TRP A 312 3.52 -15.91 40.73
CA TRP A 312 3.22 -14.57 40.21
C TRP A 312 1.73 -14.26 40.39
N SER A 313 1.42 -13.38 41.33
CA SER A 313 0.04 -13.07 41.70
C SER A 313 -0.52 -11.85 40.98
N GLY A 314 0.32 -10.88 40.66
CA GLY A 314 -0.09 -9.58 40.14
C GLY A 314 1.04 -8.80 39.49
N LEU A 315 0.70 -7.81 38.68
CA LEU A 315 1.65 -6.85 38.14
C LEU A 315 1.06 -5.44 38.00
N GLU A 316 1.90 -4.44 38.20
CA GLU A 316 1.66 -3.05 37.75
C GLU A 316 2.63 -2.74 36.61
N MET A 317 2.16 -2.16 35.52
CA MET A 317 2.99 -1.90 34.34
C MET A 317 2.92 -0.45 33.89
N THR A 318 4.01 -0.01 33.25
CA THR A 318 4.10 1.26 32.55
C THR A 318 4.56 1.03 31.10
N ALA A 319 4.06 1.86 30.20
CA ALA A 319 4.49 1.92 28.80
C ALA A 319 4.71 3.38 28.38
N THR A 320 5.32 3.58 27.22
CA THR A 320 5.48 4.89 26.59
C THR A 320 4.74 4.93 25.26
N ASN A 321 4.13 6.06 24.93
CA ASN A 321 3.56 6.26 23.58
C ASN A 321 4.64 6.62 22.55
N THR A 322 4.27 6.83 21.30
CA THR A 322 5.18 7.22 20.19
C THR A 322 5.86 8.58 20.35
N GLU A 323 5.43 9.42 21.30
CA GLU A 323 6.08 10.68 21.69
C GLU A 323 7.00 10.51 22.91
N GLY A 324 7.04 9.33 23.53
CA GLY A 324 7.82 9.06 24.74
C GLY A 324 7.10 9.42 26.05
N HIS A 325 5.82 9.80 26.00
CA HIS A 325 5.04 10.06 27.22
C HIS A 325 4.69 8.75 27.92
N GLN A 326 5.01 8.67 29.22
CA GLN A 326 4.73 7.48 30.04
C GLN A 326 3.25 7.38 30.42
N ARG A 327 2.72 6.16 30.40
CA ARG A 327 1.40 5.77 30.88
C ARG A 327 1.54 4.61 31.87
N SER A 328 0.77 4.65 32.95
CA SER A 328 0.59 3.51 33.87
C SER A 328 -0.72 2.79 33.59
N PHE A 329 -0.72 1.47 33.77
CA PHE A 329 -1.91 0.63 33.64
C PHE A 329 -2.44 0.23 35.01
N PRO A 330 -3.76 -0.07 35.12
CA PRO A 330 -4.31 -0.66 36.34
C PRO A 330 -3.58 -1.97 36.70
N LEU A 331 -3.57 -2.28 37.99
CA LEU A 331 -3.10 -3.56 38.50
C LEU A 331 -3.79 -4.72 37.75
N ALA A 332 -3.00 -5.63 37.19
CA ALA A 332 -3.49 -6.92 36.71
C ALA A 332 -3.19 -7.99 37.77
N GLY A 333 -4.16 -8.87 38.07
CA GLY A 333 -4.03 -9.85 39.16
C GLY A 333 -4.19 -9.21 40.56
N THR A 334 -3.39 -9.64 41.52
CA THR A 334 -3.45 -9.19 42.93
C THR A 334 -2.06 -8.88 43.52
N ILE A 335 -2.02 -7.89 44.41
CA ILE A 335 -0.82 -7.57 45.18
C ILE A 335 -0.63 -8.66 46.24
N GLY A 336 0.38 -9.51 46.03
CA GLY A 336 0.85 -10.50 46.99
C GLY A 336 2.06 -9.98 47.77
N ASN A 337 2.14 -10.35 49.05
CA ASN A 337 3.18 -9.91 49.98
C ASN A 337 4.08 -11.07 50.46
N SER A 338 4.03 -12.23 49.79
CA SER A 338 4.78 -13.42 50.19
C SER A 338 6.27 -13.34 49.82
N ALA A 339 6.67 -12.35 49.01
CA ALA A 339 8.05 -11.95 48.76
C ALA A 339 8.11 -10.48 48.31
N PRO A 340 9.27 -9.79 48.41
CA PRO A 340 9.44 -8.44 47.88
C PRO A 340 9.10 -8.35 46.39
N PRO A 341 8.49 -7.24 45.92
CA PRO A 341 8.21 -7.05 44.50
C PRO A 341 9.48 -7.02 43.67
N VAL A 342 9.42 -7.58 42.46
CA VAL A 342 10.52 -7.57 41.49
C VAL A 342 10.19 -6.59 40.38
N THR A 343 11.08 -5.65 40.09
CA THR A 343 10.91 -4.73 38.97
C THR A 343 11.68 -5.22 37.75
N VAL A 344 10.98 -5.44 36.65
CA VAL A 344 11.56 -5.65 35.32
C VAL A 344 11.50 -4.33 34.58
N ARG A 345 12.65 -3.80 34.16
CA ARG A 345 12.75 -2.56 33.38
C ARG A 345 13.18 -2.89 31.97
N ASN A 346 12.69 -2.11 31.02
CA ASN A 346 13.15 -2.17 29.64
C ASN A 346 14.66 -1.88 29.58
N ASN A 347 15.38 -2.64 28.77
CA ASN A 347 16.82 -2.52 28.55
C ASN A 347 17.17 -2.89 27.11
N GLY A 348 18.19 -2.26 26.53
CA GLY A 348 18.54 -2.42 25.12
C GLY A 348 17.38 -2.06 24.20
N GLU A 349 17.08 -2.94 23.25
CA GLU A 349 15.94 -2.81 22.33
C GLU A 349 14.62 -3.34 22.93
N GLY A 350 14.71 -4.09 24.03
CA GLY A 350 13.59 -4.60 24.82
C GLY A 350 13.55 -6.11 24.98
N ILE A 351 12.50 -6.63 25.61
CA ILE A 351 12.40 -8.06 25.94
C ILE A 351 12.01 -8.83 24.68
N TYR A 352 12.87 -9.73 24.21
CA TYR A 352 12.63 -10.54 23.00
C TYR A 352 12.31 -12.00 23.30
N ARG A 353 12.62 -12.47 24.52
CA ARG A 353 12.42 -13.86 24.93
C ARG A 353 12.05 -13.93 26.41
N ILE A 354 11.11 -14.82 26.71
CA ILE A 354 10.70 -15.15 28.07
C ILE A 354 10.76 -16.67 28.25
N LEU A 355 11.39 -17.12 29.33
CA LEU A 355 11.34 -18.53 29.76
C LEU A 355 10.50 -18.68 31.03
N SER A 356 9.37 -19.36 30.92
CA SER A 356 8.35 -19.45 31.97
C SER A 356 8.35 -20.79 32.70
N ASP A 357 8.29 -20.73 34.03
CA ASP A 357 8.18 -21.89 34.94
C ASP A 357 6.72 -22.05 35.38
N THR A 358 5.94 -22.78 34.58
CA THR A 358 4.50 -22.94 34.79
C THR A 358 4.21 -24.02 35.82
N PHE A 359 3.10 -23.88 36.54
CA PHE A 359 2.66 -24.91 37.48
C PHE A 359 1.14 -25.02 37.60
N TYR A 360 0.73 -26.19 38.06
CA TYR A 360 -0.63 -26.47 38.48
C TYR A 360 -0.62 -27.11 39.86
N SER A 361 -1.31 -26.48 40.81
CA SER A 361 -1.51 -27.01 42.16
C SER A 361 -2.99 -27.30 42.36
N ALA A 362 -3.33 -28.57 42.58
CA ALA A 362 -4.69 -29.04 42.84
C ALA A 362 -4.75 -29.88 44.12
N PRO A 363 -4.76 -29.24 45.30
CA PRO A 363 -4.79 -29.97 46.55
C PRO A 363 -6.16 -30.63 46.80
N PHE A 364 -6.17 -31.81 47.45
CA PHE A 364 -7.37 -32.57 47.81
C PHE A 364 -8.40 -31.77 48.64
N LEU A 365 -7.92 -30.82 49.44
CA LEU A 365 -8.70 -29.79 50.12
C LEU A 365 -8.08 -28.45 49.74
N GLY A 366 -8.82 -27.43 49.30
CA GLY A 366 -8.30 -26.07 49.05
C GLY A 366 -8.46 -25.56 47.60
N THR A 367 -7.99 -24.33 47.36
CA THR A 367 -8.11 -23.67 46.06
C THR A 367 -7.04 -24.16 45.09
N SER A 368 -7.46 -24.61 43.91
CA SER A 368 -6.53 -24.93 42.82
C SER A 368 -5.94 -23.65 42.23
N VAL A 369 -4.62 -23.63 42.04
CA VAL A 369 -3.92 -22.51 41.41
C VAL A 369 -3.24 -22.98 40.15
N LEU A 370 -3.50 -22.25 39.07
CA LEU A 370 -2.86 -22.39 37.78
C LEU A 370 -2.11 -21.08 37.51
N GLY A 371 -0.78 -21.13 37.40
CA GLY A 371 0.02 -19.93 37.25
C GLY A 371 1.48 -20.19 36.92
N SER A 372 2.31 -19.17 37.12
CA SER A 372 3.76 -19.24 36.93
C SER A 372 4.51 -19.03 38.25
N ARG A 373 5.55 -19.82 38.50
CA ARG A 373 6.43 -19.73 39.68
C ARG A 373 7.68 -18.89 39.42
N GLY A 374 8.00 -18.64 38.15
CA GLY A 374 9.19 -17.93 37.75
C GLY A 374 9.23 -17.57 36.27
N GLU A 375 9.97 -16.51 35.96
CA GLU A 375 10.17 -16.01 34.60
C GLU A 375 11.61 -15.53 34.42
N GLU A 376 12.24 -15.86 33.29
CA GLU A 376 13.46 -15.20 32.84
C GLU A 376 13.16 -14.28 31.65
N PHE A 377 13.46 -12.98 31.80
CA PHE A 377 13.30 -11.97 30.76
C PHE A 377 14.65 -11.66 30.10
N ALA A 378 14.82 -12.04 28.83
CA ALA A 378 16.03 -11.76 28.07
C ALA A 378 15.85 -10.55 27.15
N PHE A 379 16.89 -9.71 27.07
CA PHE A 379 16.84 -8.44 26.36
C PHE A 379 17.59 -8.48 25.02
N ALA A 380 16.99 -7.86 24.03
CA ALA A 380 17.55 -7.67 22.71
C ALA A 380 18.61 -6.58 22.75
N SER A 381 19.64 -6.74 21.93
CA SER A 381 20.72 -5.78 21.76
C SER A 381 21.34 -5.93 20.39
N ASN A 382 21.75 -4.81 19.80
CA ASN A 382 22.52 -4.82 18.55
C ASN A 382 24.01 -5.16 18.76
N THR A 383 24.46 -5.34 20.00
CA THR A 383 25.84 -5.69 20.35
C THR A 383 26.14 -7.18 20.19
N THR A 384 27.43 -7.51 20.06
CA THR A 384 27.90 -8.91 20.00
C THR A 384 27.63 -9.68 21.29
N THR A 385 27.72 -9.01 22.45
CA THR A 385 27.40 -9.58 23.77
C THR A 385 25.92 -9.42 24.11
N SER A 386 25.31 -10.46 24.70
CA SER A 386 23.96 -10.39 25.23
C SER A 386 23.89 -9.55 26.51
N LEU A 387 22.78 -8.85 26.73
CA LEU A 387 22.52 -8.16 27.98
C LEU A 387 22.13 -9.16 29.08
N PRO A 388 22.46 -8.90 30.36
CA PRO A 388 22.00 -9.74 31.48
C PRO A 388 20.47 -9.84 31.52
N SER A 389 19.95 -11.05 31.68
CA SER A 389 18.51 -11.28 31.87
C SER A 389 18.05 -10.82 33.26
N THR A 390 16.76 -10.50 33.38
CA THR A 390 16.11 -10.29 34.68
C THR A 390 15.34 -11.55 35.04
N ILE A 391 15.59 -12.11 36.23
CA ILE A 391 14.94 -13.33 36.70
C ILE A 391 13.94 -12.98 37.80
N TYR A 392 12.67 -13.30 37.55
CA TYR A 392 11.66 -13.38 38.57
C TYR A 392 11.68 -14.79 39.16
N ARG A 393 12.26 -14.92 40.36
CA ARG A 393 12.38 -16.17 41.14
C ARG A 393 13.21 -17.27 40.47
N ASN A 394 12.68 -17.95 39.46
CA ASN A 394 13.28 -19.11 38.81
C ASN A 394 13.22 -18.98 37.28
N ARG A 395 14.12 -19.71 36.60
CA ARG A 395 14.04 -19.94 35.15
C ARG A 395 13.16 -21.15 34.86
N GLY A 396 12.32 -21.07 33.82
CA GLY A 396 11.53 -22.20 33.35
C GLY A 396 11.98 -22.80 32.03
N THR A 397 11.23 -23.79 31.54
CA THR A 397 11.50 -24.52 30.29
C THR A 397 10.52 -24.16 29.17
N VAL A 398 9.44 -23.44 29.46
CA VAL A 398 8.49 -22.97 28.43
C VAL A 398 9.08 -21.72 27.78
N ASP A 399 9.58 -21.88 26.57
CA ASP A 399 10.33 -20.84 25.86
C ASP A 399 9.47 -20.15 24.80
N SER A 400 9.37 -18.81 24.89
CA SER A 400 8.62 -18.03 23.90
C SER A 400 9.19 -18.13 22.49
N LEU A 401 10.49 -18.43 22.32
CA LEU A 401 11.10 -18.57 20.99
C LEU A 401 10.57 -19.75 20.19
N VAL A 402 9.97 -20.76 20.83
CA VAL A 402 9.32 -21.88 20.12
C VAL A 402 8.09 -21.40 19.36
N SER A 403 7.34 -20.46 19.94
CA SER A 403 6.12 -19.92 19.36
C SER A 403 6.37 -18.66 18.52
N ILE A 404 7.50 -17.98 18.75
CA ILE A 404 7.89 -16.71 18.13
C ILE A 404 9.39 -16.76 17.81
N PRO A 405 9.76 -17.46 16.72
CA PRO A 405 11.17 -17.64 16.38
C PRO A 405 11.86 -16.33 15.95
N PRO A 406 13.20 -16.26 16.00
CA PRO A 406 13.99 -15.27 15.28
C PRO A 406 13.60 -15.16 13.80
N GLN A 407 13.73 -13.97 13.22
CA GLN A 407 13.62 -13.76 11.77
C GLN A 407 14.97 -13.97 11.05
N ASP A 408 16.08 -13.88 11.80
CA ASP A 408 17.44 -14.05 11.28
C ASP A 408 18.26 -14.99 12.17
N TYR A 409 18.54 -16.18 11.65
CA TYR A 409 19.34 -17.21 12.31
C TYR A 409 20.84 -17.12 11.99
N SER A 410 21.25 -16.19 11.13
CA SER A 410 22.68 -15.95 10.87
C SER A 410 23.38 -15.23 12.03
N VAL A 411 22.60 -14.70 12.98
CA VAL A 411 23.06 -14.01 14.18
C VAL A 411 22.41 -14.62 15.43
N PRO A 412 22.98 -14.40 16.63
CA PRO A 412 22.34 -14.86 17.87
C PRO A 412 20.93 -14.28 18.07
N PRO A 413 20.02 -14.98 18.77
CA PRO A 413 18.62 -14.57 18.93
C PRO A 413 18.41 -13.15 19.46
N HIS A 414 19.29 -12.63 20.33
CA HIS A 414 19.17 -11.26 20.85
C HIS A 414 19.39 -10.16 19.79
N ARG A 415 19.91 -10.51 18.62
CA ARG A 415 20.02 -9.65 17.42
C ARG A 415 19.01 -10.04 16.34
N GLY A 416 18.80 -11.35 16.18
CA GLY A 416 17.96 -11.95 15.15
C GLY A 416 16.47 -12.01 15.47
N TYR A 417 16.06 -11.58 16.66
CA TYR A 417 14.66 -11.57 17.12
C TYR A 417 13.70 -10.97 16.09
N SER A 418 12.46 -11.45 16.08
CA SER A 418 11.38 -10.94 15.22
C SER A 418 10.44 -10.00 15.98
N HIS A 419 10.29 -10.19 17.29
CA HIS A 419 9.30 -9.51 18.12
C HIS A 419 9.88 -8.98 19.43
N LEU A 420 9.18 -8.00 20.00
CA LEU A 420 9.43 -7.46 21.31
C LEU A 420 8.15 -7.52 22.15
N LEU A 421 8.30 -7.74 23.46
CA LEU A 421 7.20 -7.67 24.41
C LEU A 421 6.63 -6.26 24.41
N SER A 422 5.35 -6.14 24.10
CA SER A 422 4.60 -4.87 24.12
C SER A 422 3.83 -4.69 25.43
N HIS A 423 3.23 -5.77 25.95
CA HIS A 423 2.33 -5.72 27.09
C HIS A 423 2.26 -7.07 27.82
N VAL A 424 1.84 -7.04 29.09
CA VAL A 424 1.47 -8.24 29.85
C VAL A 424 0.10 -8.03 30.47
N THR A 425 -0.86 -8.88 30.12
CA THR A 425 -2.13 -9.00 30.86
C THR A 425 -2.15 -10.30 31.65
N MET A 426 -3.11 -10.46 32.55
CA MET A 426 -3.09 -11.62 33.43
C MET A 426 -4.48 -12.04 33.87
N ARG A 427 -4.76 -13.34 33.73
CA ARG A 427 -5.94 -13.99 34.30
C ARG A 427 -5.56 -14.66 35.62
N ASN A 428 -5.90 -14.05 36.75
CA ASN A 428 -5.44 -14.47 38.08
C ASN A 428 -3.91 -14.53 38.17
N SER A 429 -3.30 -15.70 38.00
CA SER A 429 -1.85 -15.93 38.04
C SER A 429 -1.30 -16.46 36.71
N SER A 430 -2.12 -16.40 35.67
CA SER A 430 -1.81 -16.86 34.31
C SER A 430 -1.50 -15.64 33.43
N PRO A 431 -0.22 -15.33 33.18
CA PRO A 431 0.16 -14.22 32.31
C PRO A 431 -0.20 -14.52 30.85
N ILE A 432 -0.47 -13.45 30.11
CA ILE A 432 -0.60 -13.42 28.66
C ILE A 432 0.38 -12.34 28.18
N PHE A 433 1.40 -12.77 27.44
CA PHE A 433 2.39 -11.88 26.86
C PHE A 433 1.94 -11.45 25.48
N HIS A 434 2.01 -10.15 25.23
CA HIS A 434 1.66 -9.51 23.97
C HIS A 434 2.97 -9.14 23.26
N TRP A 435 3.06 -9.48 21.99
CA TRP A 435 4.29 -9.32 21.20
C TRP A 435 4.01 -8.52 19.95
N THR A 436 4.72 -7.42 19.77
CA THR A 436 4.66 -6.61 18.56
C THR A 436 5.87 -6.91 17.68
N HIS A 437 5.67 -6.86 16.36
CA HIS A 437 6.75 -7.11 15.41
C HIS A 437 7.78 -5.99 15.46
N ARG A 438 9.07 -6.31 15.35
CA ARG A 438 10.16 -5.33 15.52
C ARG A 438 10.18 -4.21 14.47
N SER A 439 9.47 -4.38 13.35
CA SER A 439 9.29 -3.31 12.36
C SER A 439 8.53 -2.11 12.93
N ALA A 440 7.69 -2.31 13.95
CA ALA A 440 6.97 -1.23 14.60
C ALA A 440 7.89 -0.53 15.61
N THR A 441 8.69 0.40 15.11
CA THR A 441 9.71 1.11 15.88
C THR A 441 9.10 2.09 16.90
N PRO A 442 9.74 2.34 18.06
CA PRO A 442 9.27 3.33 19.04
C PRO A 442 9.06 4.74 18.46
N ARG A 443 9.91 5.13 17.52
CA ARG A 443 9.82 6.42 16.82
C ARG A 443 9.37 6.24 15.38
N ASN A 444 8.52 7.16 14.94
CA ASN A 444 8.11 7.29 13.54
C ASN A 444 9.18 8.10 12.78
N THR A 445 10.23 7.43 12.30
CA THR A 445 11.30 8.07 11.51
C THR A 445 10.99 7.97 10.03
N ILE A 446 11.07 9.07 9.29
CA ILE A 446 10.90 9.12 7.83
C ILE A 446 12.25 9.03 7.13
N ASP A 447 12.32 8.18 6.11
CA ASP A 447 13.51 7.91 5.29
C ASP A 447 13.56 8.84 4.07
N PRO A 448 14.72 9.46 3.75
CA PRO A 448 14.82 10.42 2.65
C PRO A 448 14.78 9.80 1.25
N ASP A 449 15.05 8.50 1.13
CA ASP A 449 15.26 7.81 -0.15
C ASP A 449 14.19 6.74 -0.40
N SER A 450 13.30 6.50 0.56
CA SER A 450 12.28 5.46 0.53
C SER A 450 10.90 6.01 0.90
N ILE A 451 9.84 5.41 0.34
CA ILE A 451 8.47 5.68 0.79
C ILE A 451 8.30 5.10 2.19
N THR A 452 8.09 5.96 3.18
CA THR A 452 7.90 5.53 4.57
C THR A 452 6.41 5.43 4.90
N GLN A 453 5.93 4.23 5.25
CA GLN A 453 4.56 4.01 5.69
C GLN A 453 4.47 4.04 7.21
N ILE A 454 3.61 4.90 7.76
CA ILE A 454 3.34 5.00 9.21
C ILE A 454 1.86 4.65 9.45
N PRO A 455 1.57 3.48 10.06
CA PRO A 455 0.21 3.13 10.46
C PRO A 455 -0.41 4.18 11.37
N ALA A 456 -1.70 4.49 11.17
CA ALA A 456 -2.39 5.56 11.90
C ALA A 456 -2.42 5.29 13.40
N VAL A 457 -2.45 4.01 13.81
CA VAL A 457 -2.38 3.60 15.23
C VAL A 457 -1.06 3.93 15.92
N LYS A 458 -0.03 4.33 15.18
CA LYS A 458 1.19 4.96 15.73
C LYS A 458 1.03 6.47 15.96
N GLY A 459 -0.21 6.95 16.04
CA GLY A 459 -0.54 8.28 16.50
C GLY A 459 -0.37 8.44 18.00
N ALA A 460 -0.15 9.67 18.45
CA ALA A 460 0.01 10.00 19.86
C ALA A 460 -1.25 10.63 20.48
N TYR A 461 -2.19 11.07 19.63
CA TYR A 461 -3.43 11.72 20.05
C TYR A 461 -4.58 11.30 19.15
N ILE A 462 -5.72 10.99 19.76
CA ILE A 462 -7.00 10.76 19.09
C ILE A 462 -8.12 11.49 19.83
N PHE A 463 -9.11 11.98 19.09
CA PHE A 463 -10.32 12.60 19.61
C PHE A 463 -11.54 12.08 18.85
N ASN A 464 -12.51 11.50 19.57
CA ASN A 464 -13.68 10.79 19.02
C ASN A 464 -13.38 9.78 17.90
N SER A 465 -12.15 9.29 17.85
CA SER A 465 -11.63 8.46 16.76
C SER A 465 -11.16 7.12 17.33
N PRO A 466 -12.06 6.19 17.66
CA PRO A 466 -11.67 4.91 18.25
C PRO A 466 -10.73 4.13 17.34
N VAL A 467 -9.79 3.42 17.96
CA VAL A 467 -9.03 2.36 17.30
C VAL A 467 -9.95 1.14 17.19
N ILE A 468 -9.95 0.49 16.03
CA ILE A 468 -10.73 -0.72 15.77
C ILE A 468 -9.83 -1.81 15.18
N THR A 469 -10.26 -3.06 15.32
CA THR A 469 -9.54 -4.20 14.77
C THR A 469 -9.37 -4.06 13.25
N GLY A 470 -8.14 -4.24 12.78
CA GLY A 470 -7.83 -4.22 11.36
C GLY A 470 -8.50 -5.36 10.59
N PRO A 471 -8.75 -5.21 9.28
CA PRO A 471 -9.41 -6.23 8.47
C PRO A 471 -8.55 -7.47 8.19
N GLY A 472 -7.28 -7.51 8.61
CA GLY A 472 -6.37 -8.66 8.43
C GLY A 472 -5.32 -8.48 7.33
N HIS A 473 -5.45 -7.48 6.46
CA HIS A 473 -4.50 -7.17 5.37
C HIS A 473 -3.79 -5.80 5.56
N THR A 474 -3.82 -5.26 6.78
CA THR A 474 -3.25 -3.93 7.11
C THR A 474 -2.00 -4.04 7.98
N GLY A 475 -1.66 -5.25 8.47
CA GLY A 475 -0.52 -5.47 9.38
C GLY A 475 -0.77 -4.99 10.80
N GLY A 476 -1.98 -4.57 11.14
CA GLY A 476 -2.38 -4.07 12.46
C GLY A 476 -3.75 -3.41 12.46
N ASP A 477 -4.09 -2.81 13.60
CA ASP A 477 -5.33 -2.09 13.80
C ASP A 477 -5.39 -0.76 13.04
N ILE A 478 -6.59 -0.21 12.90
CA ILE A 478 -6.85 1.03 12.15
C ILE A 478 -7.68 2.01 12.97
N ILE A 479 -7.76 3.28 12.54
CA ILE A 479 -8.53 4.31 13.24
C ILE A 479 -9.84 4.58 12.51
N ARG A 480 -10.96 4.69 13.25
CA ARG A 480 -12.26 5.08 12.71
C ARG A 480 -12.65 6.47 13.18
N PHE A 481 -12.97 7.36 12.25
CA PHE A 481 -13.68 8.60 12.53
C PHE A 481 -15.18 8.33 12.56
N ASN A 482 -15.83 8.71 13.65
CA ASN A 482 -17.27 8.56 13.81
C ASN A 482 -18.01 9.63 12.99
N PRO A 483 -19.17 9.32 12.39
CA PRO A 483 -19.97 10.28 11.62
C PRO A 483 -20.47 11.42 12.53
N ASN A 484 -20.76 12.57 11.94
CA ASN A 484 -21.46 13.70 12.58
C ASN A 484 -20.82 14.18 13.91
N THR A 485 -19.50 14.02 14.02
CA THR A 485 -18.73 14.42 15.20
C THR A 485 -17.45 15.15 14.78
N GLN A 486 -16.83 15.82 15.74
CA GLN A 486 -15.46 16.33 15.59
C GLN A 486 -14.49 15.20 15.88
N ASN A 487 -13.68 14.86 14.88
CA ASN A 487 -12.67 13.81 14.93
C ASN A 487 -11.29 14.42 14.69
N ASN A 488 -10.26 13.88 15.34
CA ASN A 488 -8.89 14.32 15.11
C ASN A 488 -7.92 13.20 15.47
N ILE A 489 -6.89 13.01 14.64
CA ILE A 489 -5.70 12.23 14.95
C ILE A 489 -4.45 13.08 14.77
N ARG A 490 -3.44 12.86 15.61
CA ARG A 490 -2.09 13.40 15.42
C ARG A 490 -1.07 12.26 15.35
N ILE A 491 -0.33 12.22 14.25
CA ILE A 491 0.70 11.22 13.99
C ILE A 491 2.07 11.92 14.06
N PRO A 492 2.86 11.70 15.12
CA PRO A 492 4.19 12.31 15.23
C PRO A 492 5.13 11.69 14.19
N PHE A 493 6.10 12.47 13.72
CA PHE A 493 7.15 11.99 12.82
C PHE A 493 8.48 12.70 13.06
N HIS A 494 9.57 12.06 12.67
CA HIS A 494 10.94 12.56 12.80
C HIS A 494 11.67 12.38 11.47
N SER A 495 12.39 13.40 11.02
CA SER A 495 13.29 13.31 9.85
C SER A 495 14.73 13.55 10.30
N ASN A 496 15.66 12.76 9.77
CA ASN A 496 17.10 12.95 9.99
C ASN A 496 17.78 13.72 8.85
N ALA A 497 17.05 14.02 7.78
CA ALA A 497 17.57 14.71 6.60
C ALA A 497 16.62 15.81 6.14
N VAL A 498 17.18 16.83 5.48
CA VAL A 498 16.39 17.85 4.79
C VAL A 498 15.96 17.27 3.45
N GLN A 499 14.71 16.88 3.36
CA GLN A 499 14.11 16.29 2.17
C GLN A 499 12.68 16.82 1.99
N ARG A 500 12.25 16.93 0.72
CA ARG A 500 10.88 17.27 0.36
C ARG A 500 10.04 16.00 0.30
N TYR A 501 8.85 16.02 0.90
CA TYR A 501 7.93 14.89 0.85
C TYR A 501 6.53 15.34 0.45
N ARG A 502 5.87 14.49 -0.34
CA ARG A 502 4.40 14.45 -0.48
C ARG A 502 3.85 13.46 0.55
N ILE A 503 2.72 13.80 1.16
CA ILE A 503 2.01 12.88 2.07
C ILE A 503 0.76 12.32 1.40
N ARG A 504 0.64 11.00 1.39
CA ARG A 504 -0.55 10.25 0.95
C ARG A 504 -1.17 9.53 2.14
N MET A 505 -2.48 9.31 2.12
CA MET A 505 -3.23 8.57 3.14
C MET A 505 -3.96 7.41 2.49
N ARG A 506 -3.89 6.22 3.11
CA ARG A 506 -4.72 5.07 2.75
C ARG A 506 -5.95 5.02 3.64
N TYR A 507 -7.14 5.00 3.05
CA TYR A 507 -8.41 5.16 3.76
C TYR A 507 -9.54 4.32 3.15
N ALA A 508 -10.62 4.12 3.91
CA ALA A 508 -11.92 3.65 3.42
C ALA A 508 -13.03 4.57 3.95
N ALA A 509 -14.03 4.91 3.13
CA ALA A 509 -15.09 5.84 3.52
C ALA A 509 -16.48 5.35 3.08
N GLU A 510 -17.46 5.47 3.98
CA GLU A 510 -18.87 5.10 3.71
C GLU A 510 -19.65 6.19 2.96
N ALA A 511 -19.13 7.41 2.91
CA ALA A 511 -19.75 8.56 2.25
C ALA A 511 -18.68 9.54 1.77
N ASP A 512 -19.00 10.30 0.73
CA ASP A 512 -18.21 11.46 0.33
C ASP A 512 -18.15 12.45 1.51
N CYS A 513 -16.97 12.97 1.80
CA CYS A 513 -16.77 13.94 2.87
C CYS A 513 -15.59 14.87 2.62
N ILE A 514 -15.50 15.94 3.42
CA ILE A 514 -14.34 16.83 3.44
C ILE A 514 -13.53 16.58 4.71
N LEU A 515 -12.26 16.24 4.52
CA LEU A 515 -11.26 16.21 5.58
C LEU A 515 -10.48 17.51 5.63
N GLU A 516 -9.89 17.79 6.78
CA GLU A 516 -8.87 18.82 6.91
C GLU A 516 -7.57 18.18 7.38
N SER A 517 -6.49 18.39 6.63
CA SER A 517 -5.15 17.96 7.03
C SER A 517 -4.26 19.17 7.28
N GLY A 518 -3.30 19.03 8.18
CA GLY A 518 -2.28 20.04 8.39
C GLY A 518 -1.04 19.41 9.01
N VAL A 519 0.11 20.05 8.80
CA VAL A 519 1.37 19.62 9.41
C VAL A 519 1.83 20.68 10.39
N ASN A 520 2.20 20.23 11.58
CA ASN A 520 2.98 21.05 12.49
C ASN A 520 4.46 20.83 12.22
N ILE A 521 5.16 21.89 11.83
CA ILE A 521 6.62 21.95 11.80
C ILE A 521 7.00 23.06 12.78
N VAL A 522 7.69 22.73 13.88
CA VAL A 522 7.92 23.70 14.96
C VAL A 522 8.82 24.85 14.51
N THR A 523 8.18 25.96 14.09
CA THR A 523 8.76 27.31 13.90
C THR A 523 8.08 28.37 14.78
N GLY A 524 7.11 27.98 15.62
CA GLY A 524 6.26 28.90 16.38
C GLY A 524 4.97 29.33 15.65
N ALA A 525 4.76 28.87 14.41
CA ALA A 525 3.50 29.02 13.68
C ALA A 525 2.52 27.88 14.01
N GLY A 526 1.23 28.20 14.14
CA GLY A 526 0.17 27.20 14.29
C GLY A 526 0.04 26.27 13.08
N VAL A 527 -0.81 25.24 13.18
CA VAL A 527 -1.06 24.32 12.07
C VAL A 527 -2.01 24.95 11.05
N THR A 528 -1.55 25.14 9.81
CA THR A 528 -2.42 25.52 8.69
C THR A 528 -3.12 24.28 8.16
N PHE A 529 -4.45 24.28 8.19
CA PHE A 529 -5.27 23.19 7.68
C PHE A 529 -5.69 23.44 6.23
N ARG A 530 -5.71 22.37 5.43
CA ARG A 530 -6.16 22.37 4.03
C ARG A 530 -7.33 21.38 3.88
N PRO A 531 -8.43 21.78 3.23
CA PRO A 531 -9.52 20.86 2.93
C PRO A 531 -9.08 19.83 1.89
N ILE A 532 -9.55 18.59 2.05
CA ILE A 532 -9.29 17.47 1.14
C ILE A 532 -10.63 16.79 0.86
N PRO A 533 -11.08 16.74 -0.40
CA PRO A 533 -12.24 15.95 -0.77
C PRO A 533 -11.90 14.46 -0.67
N ILE A 534 -12.74 13.72 0.04
CA ILE A 534 -12.65 12.28 0.22
C ILE A 534 -13.87 11.64 -0.41
N LYS A 535 -13.66 10.61 -1.22
CA LYS A 535 -14.72 9.89 -1.92
C LYS A 535 -15.15 8.66 -1.15
N ALA A 536 -16.43 8.32 -1.23
CA ALA A 536 -16.94 7.05 -0.74
C ALA A 536 -16.25 5.91 -1.49
N THR A 537 -15.81 4.90 -0.75
CA THR A 537 -15.13 3.71 -1.29
C THR A 537 -15.85 2.42 -0.94
N MET A 538 -16.88 2.50 -0.10
CA MET A 538 -17.64 1.34 0.35
C MET A 538 -19.07 1.71 0.73
N THR A 539 -19.96 0.72 0.69
CA THR A 539 -21.34 0.88 1.17
C THR A 539 -21.35 0.89 2.72
N PRO A 540 -22.11 1.81 3.35
CA PRO A 540 -22.23 1.87 4.81
C PRO A 540 -22.56 0.51 5.44
N GLY A 541 -21.86 0.15 6.52
CA GLY A 541 -22.07 -1.11 7.25
C GLY A 541 -21.52 -2.38 6.59
N SER A 542 -20.93 -2.29 5.39
CA SER A 542 -20.29 -3.45 4.75
C SER A 542 -18.97 -3.82 5.44
N PRO A 543 -18.57 -5.11 5.45
CA PRO A 543 -17.27 -5.52 5.97
C PRO A 543 -16.12 -4.82 5.25
N LEU A 544 -15.09 -4.42 6.02
CA LEU A 544 -13.85 -3.91 5.44
C LEU A 544 -13.10 -5.05 4.74
N THR A 545 -12.91 -4.87 3.43
CA THR A 545 -12.10 -5.76 2.59
C THR A 545 -10.97 -4.96 1.96
N TYR A 546 -10.05 -5.64 1.25
CA TYR A 546 -8.98 -4.97 0.51
C TYR A 546 -9.53 -3.87 -0.42
N TYR A 547 -10.61 -4.17 -1.15
CA TYR A 547 -11.23 -3.27 -2.13
C TYR A 547 -11.93 -2.06 -1.51
N SER A 548 -12.17 -2.08 -0.20
CA SER A 548 -12.73 -0.94 0.52
C SER A 548 -11.74 0.22 0.63
N PHE A 549 -10.44 -0.02 0.48
CA PHE A 549 -9.40 0.99 0.68
C PHE A 549 -8.96 1.66 -0.62
N GLN A 550 -8.80 2.98 -0.57
CA GLN A 550 -8.19 3.80 -1.60
C GLN A 550 -7.13 4.73 -1.01
N TYR A 551 -6.53 5.57 -1.86
CA TYR A 551 -5.52 6.54 -1.47
C TYR A 551 -5.99 7.97 -1.77
N ALA A 552 -5.65 8.90 -0.88
CA ALA A 552 -5.84 10.33 -1.09
C ALA A 552 -4.53 11.07 -0.79
N ASP A 553 -4.15 12.01 -1.65
CA ASP A 553 -3.08 12.95 -1.36
C ASP A 553 -3.54 13.98 -0.35
N LEU A 554 -2.72 14.26 0.66
CA LEU A 554 -3.08 15.23 1.71
C LEU A 554 -2.76 16.68 1.30
N ASN A 555 -2.33 16.92 0.06
CA ASN A 555 -1.95 18.23 -0.49
C ASN A 555 -0.97 19.01 0.40
N ILE A 556 -0.05 18.28 1.02
CA ILE A 556 1.03 18.82 1.84
C ILE A 556 2.35 18.45 1.19
N ASN A 557 3.12 19.50 0.87
CA ASN A 557 4.54 19.38 0.59
C ASN A 557 5.30 19.90 1.80
N LEU A 558 6.15 19.05 2.38
CA LEU A 558 6.94 19.41 3.55
C LEU A 558 8.42 19.35 3.22
N THR A 559 9.17 20.36 3.66
CA THR A 559 10.63 20.30 3.76
C THR A 559 10.94 20.20 5.25
N ALA A 560 11.23 19.01 5.75
CA ALA A 560 11.39 18.80 7.19
C ALA A 560 12.84 19.02 7.64
N PRO A 561 13.16 20.03 8.47
CA PRO A 561 14.36 20.00 9.29
C PRO A 561 14.16 19.08 10.51
N ILE A 562 15.29 18.61 11.07
CA ILE A 562 15.36 17.77 12.28
C ILE A 562 14.82 18.55 13.48
N ARG A 563 13.60 18.29 13.95
CA ARG A 563 13.06 18.87 15.20
C ARG A 563 12.13 17.91 15.95
N PRO A 564 12.15 17.91 17.30
CA PRO A 564 11.14 17.21 18.10
C PRO A 564 9.76 17.86 17.89
N ASN A 565 8.70 17.07 18.10
CA ASN A 565 7.28 17.46 18.08
C ASN A 565 6.65 17.76 16.70
N ASN A 566 7.26 17.34 15.60
CA ASN A 566 6.58 17.40 14.30
C ASN A 566 5.46 16.35 14.26
N PHE A 567 4.29 16.72 13.75
CA PHE A 567 3.17 15.79 13.56
C PHE A 567 2.30 16.16 12.37
N VAL A 568 1.68 15.14 11.78
CA VAL A 568 0.57 15.28 10.83
C VAL A 568 -0.73 15.24 11.63
N SER A 569 -1.58 16.26 11.46
CA SER A 569 -2.92 16.31 12.02
C SER A 569 -3.93 16.06 10.91
N ILE A 570 -4.84 15.11 11.12
CA ILE A 570 -5.97 14.86 10.23
C ILE A 570 -7.22 15.00 11.08
N ARG A 571 -8.13 15.89 10.67
CA ARG A 571 -9.37 16.16 11.39
C ARG A 571 -10.56 16.19 10.46
N ARG A 572 -11.72 15.89 11.02
CA ARG A 572 -13.01 15.86 10.32
C ARG A 572 -14.08 16.40 11.24
N SER A 573 -14.88 17.33 10.74
CA SER A 573 -15.93 17.98 11.55
C SER A 573 -17.28 17.83 10.89
N ASN A 574 -18.21 17.20 11.62
CA ASN A 574 -19.63 17.12 11.27
C ASN A 574 -19.89 16.59 9.84
N GLN A 575 -19.15 15.56 9.43
CA GLN A 575 -19.29 14.89 8.13
C GLN A 575 -20.03 13.56 8.26
N PRO A 576 -20.81 13.14 7.23
CA PRO A 576 -21.52 11.88 7.23
C PRO A 576 -20.58 10.67 7.07
N GLY A 577 -21.10 9.48 7.38
CA GLY A 577 -20.41 8.19 7.19
C GLY A 577 -19.21 7.95 8.13
N ASN A 578 -18.90 6.69 8.39
CA ASN A 578 -17.62 6.33 8.98
C ASN A 578 -16.49 6.56 7.96
N LEU A 579 -15.34 7.01 8.46
CA LEU A 579 -14.09 7.05 7.72
C LEU A 579 -13.06 6.23 8.48
N TYR A 580 -12.39 5.33 7.79
CA TYR A 580 -11.37 4.44 8.33
C TYR A 580 -10.00 4.86 7.77
N ILE A 581 -9.02 5.07 8.64
CA ILE A 581 -7.68 5.50 8.29
C ILE A 581 -6.72 4.36 8.67
N ASP A 582 -6.08 3.79 7.65
CA ASP A 582 -5.09 2.72 7.82
C ASP A 582 -3.72 3.31 8.15
N ARG A 583 -3.18 4.13 7.24
CA ARG A 583 -1.82 4.67 7.34
C ARG A 583 -1.65 5.98 6.57
N ILE A 584 -0.58 6.69 6.90
CA ILE A 584 -0.03 7.78 6.09
C ILE A 584 1.31 7.37 5.50
N GLU A 585 1.66 7.93 4.36
CA GLU A 585 2.83 7.58 3.59
C GLU A 585 3.60 8.85 3.22
N PHE A 586 4.88 8.91 3.59
CA PHE A 586 5.78 9.98 3.21
C PHE A 586 6.54 9.55 1.96
N ILE A 587 6.29 10.23 0.84
CA ILE A 587 6.87 9.94 -0.47
C ILE A 587 7.92 11.02 -0.74
N PRO A 588 9.22 10.67 -0.76
CA PRO A 588 10.26 11.64 -1.07
C PRO A 588 10.07 12.15 -2.50
N ILE A 589 10.14 13.47 -2.64
CA ILE A 589 10.08 14.16 -3.93
C ILE A 589 11.51 14.34 -4.40
N ASP A 590 11.89 13.61 -5.44
CA ASP A 590 13.09 13.89 -6.20
C ASP A 590 12.74 14.82 -7.37
N PRO A 591 13.12 16.10 -7.32
CA PRO A 591 12.77 17.08 -8.36
C PRO A 591 13.34 16.72 -9.73
N ILE A 592 14.44 15.98 -9.79
CA ILE A 592 15.04 15.54 -11.06
C ILE A 592 14.18 14.44 -11.65
N ARG A 593 13.85 13.42 -10.85
CA ARG A 593 13.03 12.28 -11.28
C ARG A 593 11.61 12.67 -11.66
N GLU A 594 10.99 13.61 -10.93
CA GLU A 594 9.69 14.17 -11.31
C GLU A 594 9.77 14.91 -12.65
N ALA A 595 10.79 15.73 -12.85
CA ALA A 595 10.97 16.47 -14.09
C ALA A 595 11.25 15.55 -15.30
N GLU A 596 11.99 14.46 -15.10
CA GLU A 596 12.21 13.42 -16.13
C GLU A 596 10.90 12.70 -16.49
N HIS A 597 10.08 12.32 -15.49
CA HIS A 597 8.79 11.67 -15.74
C HIS A 597 7.80 12.60 -16.45
N ASP A 598 7.70 13.86 -16.02
CA ASP A 598 6.85 14.86 -16.67
C ASP A 598 7.31 15.12 -18.11
N LEU A 599 8.63 15.15 -18.33
CA LEU A 599 9.22 15.26 -19.66
C LEU A 599 8.85 14.08 -20.55
N GLU A 600 8.96 12.85 -20.05
CA GLU A 600 8.59 11.64 -20.79
C GLU A 600 7.09 11.64 -21.16
N ARG A 601 6.23 12.01 -20.20
CA ARG A 601 4.78 12.16 -20.41
C ARG A 601 4.49 13.19 -21.48
N ALA A 602 5.11 14.37 -21.41
CA ALA A 602 4.97 15.41 -22.41
C ALA A 602 5.47 14.96 -23.78
N GLN A 603 6.63 14.30 -23.84
CA GLN A 603 7.21 13.76 -25.07
C GLN A 603 6.28 12.76 -25.75
N LYS A 604 5.64 11.88 -24.98
CA LYS A 604 4.67 10.91 -25.47
C LYS A 604 3.41 11.60 -26.02
N ALA A 605 2.86 12.57 -25.29
CA ALA A 605 1.71 13.34 -25.73
C ALA A 605 1.98 14.10 -27.03
N VAL A 606 3.14 14.76 -27.14
CA VAL A 606 3.56 15.48 -28.37
C VAL A 606 3.73 14.52 -29.54
N ASN A 607 4.40 13.39 -29.34
CA ASN A 607 4.59 12.41 -30.41
C ASN A 607 3.27 11.80 -30.89
N ALA A 608 2.28 11.67 -30.01
CA ALA A 608 0.97 11.13 -30.34
C ALA A 608 0.15 12.02 -31.30
N LEU A 609 0.50 13.31 -31.46
CA LEU A 609 -0.17 14.25 -32.37
C LEU A 609 0.07 13.90 -33.86
N PHE A 610 1.21 13.27 -34.16
CA PHE A 610 1.68 13.08 -35.54
C PHE A 610 1.38 11.68 -36.09
N THR A 611 1.24 11.59 -37.41
CA THR A 611 1.02 10.33 -38.15
C THR A 611 2.24 9.41 -38.19
N SER A 612 3.44 9.98 -38.11
CA SER A 612 4.69 9.22 -38.13
C SER A 612 5.82 9.95 -37.41
N SER A 613 6.98 9.28 -37.27
CA SER A 613 8.16 9.81 -36.59
C SER A 613 8.83 11.00 -37.29
N ASN A 614 8.55 11.25 -38.57
CA ASN A 614 9.06 12.43 -39.28
C ASN A 614 8.27 13.72 -38.96
N GLN A 615 7.16 13.61 -38.22
CA GLN A 615 6.35 14.72 -37.72
C GLN A 615 5.79 15.66 -38.82
N LEU A 616 5.71 15.21 -40.07
CA LEU A 616 5.27 16.03 -41.21
C LEU A 616 3.74 16.18 -41.33
N GLY A 617 2.95 15.34 -40.66
CA GLY A 617 1.50 15.35 -40.77
C GLY A 617 0.81 15.01 -39.46
N LEU A 618 -0.26 15.74 -39.16
CA LEU A 618 -1.13 15.48 -38.01
C LEU A 618 -2.07 14.31 -38.27
N LYS A 619 -2.38 13.54 -37.21
CA LYS A 619 -3.49 12.59 -37.28
C LYS A 619 -4.81 13.34 -37.47
N THR A 620 -5.74 12.73 -38.19
CA THR A 620 -7.00 13.39 -38.60
C THR A 620 -7.95 13.64 -37.43
N ASP A 621 -7.95 12.75 -36.44
CA ASP A 621 -8.75 12.79 -35.22
C ASP A 621 -8.22 13.77 -34.16
N VAL A 622 -6.95 14.17 -34.22
CA VAL A 622 -6.37 15.20 -33.36
C VAL A 622 -7.02 16.54 -33.68
N THR A 623 -7.74 17.12 -32.72
CA THR A 623 -8.40 18.44 -32.83
C THR A 623 -7.43 19.58 -32.50
N ASP A 624 -7.82 20.79 -32.88
CA ASP A 624 -7.04 21.99 -32.56
C ASP A 624 -6.94 22.22 -31.03
N TYR A 625 -8.07 22.08 -30.34
CA TYR A 625 -8.14 22.11 -28.88
C TYR A 625 -7.24 21.07 -28.20
N HIS A 626 -7.14 19.84 -28.74
CA HIS A 626 -6.22 18.82 -28.20
C HIS A 626 -4.76 19.29 -28.28
N ILE A 627 -4.35 19.94 -29.39
CA ILE A 627 -3.00 20.49 -29.52
C ILE A 627 -2.75 21.55 -28.44
N ASP A 628 -3.73 22.39 -28.12
CA ASP A 628 -3.63 23.38 -27.04
C ASP A 628 -3.48 22.73 -25.65
N GLN A 629 -4.17 21.60 -25.40
CA GLN A 629 -4.01 20.84 -24.15
C GLN A 629 -2.61 20.23 -24.03
N VAL A 630 -2.08 19.66 -25.11
CA VAL A 630 -0.69 19.17 -25.13
C VAL A 630 0.31 20.31 -24.98
N SER A 631 0.02 21.48 -25.55
CA SER A 631 0.80 22.71 -25.36
C SER A 631 0.84 23.15 -23.91
N ASN A 632 -0.29 23.04 -23.19
CA ASN A 632 -0.33 23.31 -21.75
C ASN A 632 0.56 22.33 -20.98
N LEU A 633 0.47 21.03 -21.27
CA LEU A 633 1.33 20.00 -20.65
C LEU A 633 2.82 20.30 -20.81
N VAL A 634 3.26 20.72 -22.01
CA VAL A 634 4.67 21.12 -22.26
C VAL A 634 5.04 22.40 -21.51
N ALA A 635 4.14 23.37 -21.41
CA ALA A 635 4.40 24.61 -20.67
C ALA A 635 4.66 24.38 -19.18
N CYS A 636 4.11 23.30 -18.60
CA CYS A 636 4.31 22.90 -17.21
C CYS A 636 5.67 22.31 -16.90
N LEU A 637 6.45 21.91 -17.92
CA LEU A 637 7.76 21.29 -17.70
C LEU A 637 8.70 22.24 -16.96
N SER A 638 9.56 21.68 -16.12
CA SER A 638 10.50 22.44 -15.30
C SER A 638 11.50 23.21 -16.16
N ASP A 639 11.50 24.55 -16.02
CA ASP A 639 12.53 25.41 -16.62
C ASP A 639 13.92 25.20 -16.00
N LYS A 640 13.99 24.55 -14.82
CA LYS A 640 15.25 24.31 -14.12
C LYS A 640 15.93 23.01 -14.56
N PHE A 641 15.15 21.97 -14.89
CA PHE A 641 15.66 20.62 -15.10
C PHE A 641 15.52 20.13 -16.54
N CYS A 642 14.55 20.65 -17.30
CA CYS A 642 14.24 20.16 -18.66
C CYS A 642 14.18 21.32 -19.66
N LEU A 643 14.98 22.38 -19.49
CA LEU A 643 14.83 23.60 -20.28
C LEU A 643 15.02 23.36 -21.79
N ASP A 644 16.04 22.58 -22.15
CA ASP A 644 16.37 22.31 -23.54
C ASP A 644 15.32 21.41 -24.20
N GLU A 645 14.88 20.36 -23.51
CA GLU A 645 13.87 19.43 -23.99
C GLU A 645 12.48 20.07 -24.00
N LYS A 646 12.15 20.91 -23.02
CA LYS A 646 10.93 21.73 -23.01
C LYS A 646 10.89 22.65 -24.23
N ARG A 647 12.01 23.30 -24.57
CA ARG A 647 12.10 24.14 -25.77
C ARG A 647 11.89 23.31 -27.03
N GLU A 648 12.51 22.13 -27.12
CA GLU A 648 12.33 21.21 -28.25
C GLU A 648 10.85 20.77 -28.40
N LEU A 649 10.23 20.33 -27.31
CA LEU A 649 8.82 19.94 -27.30
C LEU A 649 7.90 21.11 -27.63
N SER A 650 8.20 22.31 -27.13
CA SER A 650 7.42 23.51 -27.44
C SER A 650 7.46 23.81 -28.94
N GLU A 651 8.63 23.68 -29.58
CA GLU A 651 8.74 23.87 -31.04
C GLU A 651 7.98 22.80 -31.83
N LYS A 652 7.99 21.54 -31.37
CA LYS A 652 7.19 20.47 -31.97
C LYS A 652 5.69 20.73 -31.84
N VAL A 653 5.22 21.20 -30.68
CA VAL A 653 3.79 21.54 -30.50
C VAL A 653 3.40 22.77 -31.32
N LYS A 654 4.26 23.80 -31.41
CA LYS A 654 4.02 24.94 -32.32
C LYS A 654 3.97 24.49 -33.78
N HIS A 655 4.81 23.52 -34.17
CA HIS A 655 4.74 22.93 -35.50
C HIS A 655 3.43 22.19 -35.73
N ALA A 656 2.98 21.38 -34.77
CA ALA A 656 1.66 20.75 -34.81
C ALA A 656 0.54 21.79 -34.96
N LYS A 657 0.59 22.91 -34.21
CA LYS A 657 -0.39 23.99 -34.34
C LYS A 657 -0.39 24.60 -35.75
N ARG A 658 0.79 24.90 -36.32
CA ARG A 658 0.89 25.37 -37.73
C ARG A 658 0.28 24.39 -38.73
N LEU A 659 0.50 23.08 -38.55
CA LEU A 659 -0.13 22.06 -39.40
C LEU A 659 -1.66 22.01 -39.21
N SER A 660 -2.16 22.31 -38.01
CA SER A 660 -3.59 22.44 -37.72
C SER A 660 -4.18 23.64 -38.47
N ASP A 661 -3.49 24.77 -38.44
CA ASP A 661 -3.88 26.00 -39.12
C ASP A 661 -3.85 25.83 -40.64
N GLU A 662 -2.87 25.10 -41.18
CA GLU A 662 -2.73 24.80 -42.62
C GLU A 662 -3.87 23.93 -43.16
N ARG A 663 -4.33 22.93 -42.38
CA ARG A 663 -5.49 22.11 -42.77
C ARG A 663 -6.82 22.78 -42.50
N ASN A 664 -6.86 23.87 -41.72
CA ASN A 664 -8.06 24.61 -41.42
C ASN A 664 -8.42 25.53 -42.60
N LEU A 665 -9.58 25.26 -43.21
CA LEU A 665 -10.02 25.99 -44.40
C LEU A 665 -10.65 27.36 -44.08
N LEU A 666 -10.99 27.59 -42.81
CA LEU A 666 -11.55 28.85 -42.33
C LEU A 666 -10.50 29.95 -42.36
N GLN A 667 -10.93 31.17 -42.70
CA GLN A 667 -10.10 32.37 -42.66
C GLN A 667 -10.24 33.06 -41.30
N ASP A 668 -9.21 33.79 -40.87
CA ASP A 668 -9.22 34.54 -39.61
C ASP A 668 -9.60 33.66 -38.40
N GLN A 669 -8.78 32.63 -38.15
CA GLN A 669 -9.05 31.58 -37.17
C GLN A 669 -9.12 32.11 -35.73
N ASN A 670 -8.44 33.24 -35.45
CA ASN A 670 -8.42 33.92 -34.15
C ASN A 670 -9.35 35.14 -34.08
N PHE A 671 -10.31 35.25 -35.00
CA PHE A 671 -11.37 36.26 -34.99
C PHE A 671 -10.87 37.72 -34.92
N THR A 672 -9.68 38.00 -35.46
CA THR A 672 -9.03 39.31 -35.37
C THR A 672 -9.63 40.35 -36.32
N GLY A 673 -10.47 39.93 -37.26
CA GLY A 673 -10.98 40.73 -38.35
C GLY A 673 -12.45 40.49 -38.70
N ILE A 674 -13.30 40.12 -37.73
CA ILE A 674 -14.76 40.04 -37.93
C ILE A 674 -15.26 41.36 -38.53
N ASN A 675 -16.06 41.26 -39.60
CA ASN A 675 -16.65 42.38 -40.34
C ASN A 675 -15.67 43.34 -41.07
N ARG A 676 -14.36 43.05 -41.12
CA ARG A 676 -13.39 43.94 -41.78
C ARG A 676 -13.45 43.94 -43.31
N GLN A 677 -13.82 42.83 -43.93
CA GLN A 677 -13.88 42.69 -45.39
C GLN A 677 -15.27 42.23 -45.83
N VAL A 678 -15.74 42.78 -46.97
CA VAL A 678 -17.14 42.61 -47.33
C VAL A 678 -17.47 41.18 -47.77
N ASP A 679 -16.53 40.55 -48.49
CA ASP A 679 -16.71 39.25 -49.16
C ASP A 679 -15.70 38.18 -48.70
N ARG A 680 -14.92 38.43 -47.65
CA ARG A 680 -13.85 37.55 -47.16
C ARG A 680 -13.77 37.58 -45.64
N GLY A 681 -13.58 36.43 -44.99
CA GLY A 681 -13.50 36.32 -43.53
C GLY A 681 -14.85 36.16 -42.82
N TRP A 682 -14.87 36.45 -41.51
CA TRP A 682 -16.05 36.28 -40.66
C TRP A 682 -17.01 37.46 -40.75
N ARG A 683 -18.31 37.15 -40.79
CA ARG A 683 -19.41 38.11 -40.67
C ARG A 683 -20.21 37.83 -39.42
N GLY A 684 -20.37 38.86 -38.59
CA GLY A 684 -20.98 38.75 -37.28
C GLY A 684 -22.00 39.85 -37.02
N SER A 685 -23.00 39.59 -36.19
CA SER A 685 -23.86 40.62 -35.60
C SER A 685 -23.07 41.52 -34.63
N THR A 686 -23.70 42.58 -34.13
CA THR A 686 -23.02 43.64 -33.34
C THR A 686 -22.60 43.21 -31.94
N ASP A 687 -23.26 42.21 -31.36
CA ASP A 687 -23.14 41.88 -29.92
C ASP A 687 -22.16 40.73 -29.63
N ILE A 688 -21.39 40.29 -30.63
CA ILE A 688 -20.35 39.28 -30.46
C ILE A 688 -19.16 39.88 -29.73
N THR A 689 -18.71 39.21 -28.66
CA THR A 689 -17.45 39.60 -27.99
C THR A 689 -16.35 38.59 -28.29
N ILE A 690 -15.11 39.10 -28.37
CA ILE A 690 -13.90 38.30 -28.54
C ILE A 690 -13.03 38.54 -27.31
N GLN A 691 -12.60 37.46 -26.68
CA GLN A 691 -11.73 37.51 -25.51
C GLN A 691 -10.47 36.68 -25.75
N GLY A 692 -9.35 37.13 -25.19
CA GLY A 692 -8.06 36.45 -25.35
C GLY A 692 -7.86 35.38 -24.28
N GLY A 693 -8.22 34.14 -24.60
CA GLY A 693 -8.07 32.97 -23.73
C GLY A 693 -8.90 33.00 -22.44
N ASN A 694 -9.13 31.82 -21.85
CA ASN A 694 -9.72 31.66 -20.52
C ASN A 694 -9.21 30.34 -19.87
N ASP A 695 -9.99 29.77 -18.96
CA ASP A 695 -9.65 28.50 -18.30
C ASP A 695 -9.80 27.28 -19.23
N VAL A 696 -10.59 27.40 -20.30
CA VAL A 696 -10.85 26.37 -21.31
C VAL A 696 -10.02 26.61 -22.58
N PHE A 697 -10.09 27.82 -23.14
CA PHE A 697 -9.47 28.22 -24.40
C PHE A 697 -8.11 28.87 -24.18
N LYS A 698 -7.10 28.46 -24.96
CA LYS A 698 -5.76 29.07 -24.93
C LYS A 698 -5.63 30.30 -25.83
N GLU A 699 -6.49 30.39 -26.84
CA GLU A 699 -6.46 31.41 -27.89
C GLU A 699 -7.71 32.31 -27.84
N ASN A 700 -7.83 33.21 -28.82
CA ASN A 700 -9.02 34.05 -28.93
C ASN A 700 -10.26 33.19 -29.15
N TYR A 701 -11.31 33.43 -28.37
CA TYR A 701 -12.59 32.76 -28.51
C TYR A 701 -13.72 33.79 -28.61
N VAL A 702 -14.88 33.34 -29.07
CA VAL A 702 -16.07 34.17 -29.28
C VAL A 702 -17.15 33.85 -28.25
N THR A 703 -17.86 34.88 -27.81
CA THR A 703 -19.10 34.72 -27.05
C THR A 703 -20.27 35.25 -27.88
N LEU A 704 -21.30 34.43 -28.04
CA LEU A 704 -22.52 34.78 -28.78
C LEU A 704 -23.68 34.95 -27.79
N PRO A 705 -24.11 36.17 -27.46
CA PRO A 705 -25.25 36.36 -26.56
C PRO A 705 -26.57 36.02 -27.26
N GLY A 706 -27.59 35.68 -26.47
CA GLY A 706 -28.96 35.52 -26.98
C GLY A 706 -29.56 36.84 -27.47
N THR A 707 -30.60 36.75 -28.28
CA THR A 707 -31.36 37.90 -28.78
C THR A 707 -32.71 38.02 -28.08
N PHE A 708 -33.26 39.23 -28.01
CA PHE A 708 -34.61 39.50 -27.50
C PHE A 708 -35.68 39.45 -28.60
N ASP A 709 -35.28 39.37 -29.87
CA ASP A 709 -36.17 39.33 -31.03
C ASP A 709 -35.69 38.25 -32.02
N GLU A 710 -36.54 37.25 -32.26
CA GLU A 710 -36.25 36.15 -33.20
C GLU A 710 -35.96 36.64 -34.63
N CYS A 711 -36.43 37.83 -35.01
CA CYS A 711 -36.14 38.42 -36.32
C CYS A 711 -34.72 38.98 -36.44
N TYR A 712 -34.00 39.13 -35.31
CA TYR A 712 -32.64 39.66 -35.25
C TYR A 712 -31.71 38.72 -34.46
N PRO A 713 -31.37 37.54 -35.02
CA PRO A 713 -30.52 36.58 -34.33
C PRO A 713 -29.08 37.09 -34.16
N THR A 714 -28.41 36.61 -33.12
CA THR A 714 -26.95 36.68 -33.05
C THR A 714 -26.37 35.64 -33.99
N TYR A 715 -25.62 36.08 -35.00
CA TYR A 715 -25.07 35.17 -36.01
C TYR A 715 -23.58 35.42 -36.19
N LEU A 716 -22.84 34.34 -36.44
CA LEU A 716 -21.46 34.38 -36.89
C LEU A 716 -21.31 33.38 -38.03
N TYR A 717 -21.00 33.86 -39.24
CA TYR A 717 -20.88 32.99 -40.40
C TYR A 717 -19.66 33.33 -41.26
N GLN A 718 -19.22 32.35 -42.03
CA GLN A 718 -18.17 32.50 -43.02
C GLN A 718 -18.46 31.57 -44.20
N LYS A 719 -18.23 32.07 -45.41
CA LYS A 719 -18.29 31.25 -46.62
C LYS A 719 -16.91 30.66 -46.91
N ILE A 720 -16.84 29.34 -47.08
CA ILE A 720 -15.64 28.66 -47.59
C ILE A 720 -15.68 28.69 -49.12
N ASP A 721 -14.61 29.17 -49.74
CA ASP A 721 -14.51 29.27 -51.20
C ASP A 721 -14.42 27.88 -51.85
N GLU A 722 -15.16 27.67 -52.95
CA GLU A 722 -15.19 26.38 -53.68
C GLU A 722 -13.79 25.98 -54.19
N SER A 723 -12.89 26.93 -54.47
CA SER A 723 -11.51 26.62 -54.89
C SER A 723 -10.67 25.92 -53.80
N LYS A 724 -11.07 26.03 -52.52
CA LYS A 724 -10.46 25.30 -51.41
C LYS A 724 -11.02 23.89 -51.23
N LEU A 725 -12.13 23.57 -51.90
CA LEU A 725 -12.82 22.29 -51.77
C LEU A 725 -12.39 21.31 -52.86
N LYS A 726 -12.21 20.05 -52.46
CA LYS A 726 -11.88 18.96 -53.36
C LYS A 726 -13.15 18.19 -53.78
N PRO A 727 -13.27 17.79 -55.05
CA PRO A 727 -14.36 16.94 -55.51
C PRO A 727 -14.42 15.62 -54.72
N TYR A 728 -15.62 15.07 -54.54
CA TYR A 728 -15.88 13.77 -53.90
C TYR A 728 -15.24 13.59 -52.50
N THR A 729 -14.99 14.69 -51.79
CA THR A 729 -14.32 14.69 -50.49
C THR A 729 -15.29 15.09 -49.40
N ARG A 730 -15.30 14.33 -48.28
CA ARG A 730 -16.03 14.70 -47.07
C ARG A 730 -15.21 15.72 -46.27
N TYR A 731 -15.86 16.79 -45.86
CA TYR A 731 -15.30 17.81 -44.96
C TYR A 731 -16.01 17.74 -43.61
N GLU A 732 -15.31 18.23 -42.58
CA GLU A 732 -15.77 18.22 -41.20
C GLU A 732 -15.64 19.63 -40.62
N LEU A 733 -16.75 20.18 -40.09
CA LEU A 733 -16.72 21.35 -39.23
C LEU A 733 -16.67 20.85 -37.79
N ARG A 734 -15.70 21.32 -37.03
CA ARG A 734 -15.55 20.99 -35.61
C ARG A 734 -14.98 22.18 -34.86
N GLY A 735 -15.28 22.26 -33.57
CA GLY A 735 -14.80 23.27 -32.64
C GLY A 735 -14.98 22.77 -31.21
N TYR A 736 -14.64 23.59 -30.23
CA TYR A 736 -14.88 23.30 -28.83
C TYR A 736 -15.83 24.35 -28.25
N ILE A 737 -16.84 23.90 -27.51
CA ILE A 737 -17.85 24.73 -26.87
C ILE A 737 -17.65 24.57 -25.37
N GLU A 738 -17.36 25.67 -24.67
CA GLU A 738 -17.24 25.68 -23.21
C GLU A 738 -18.60 25.46 -22.56
N ASP A 739 -19.59 26.26 -22.98
CA ASP A 739 -21.00 26.09 -22.68
C ASP A 739 -21.84 26.69 -23.81
N SER A 740 -23.11 26.28 -23.88
CA SER A 740 -24.06 26.78 -24.86
C SER A 740 -25.50 26.48 -24.46
N GLN A 741 -26.37 27.44 -24.77
CA GLN A 741 -27.80 27.25 -24.81
C GLN A 741 -28.33 27.79 -26.16
N ASP A 742 -29.13 26.98 -26.84
CA ASP A 742 -29.79 27.27 -28.11
C ASP A 742 -28.84 27.70 -29.25
N LEU A 743 -27.60 27.18 -29.28
CA LEU A 743 -26.67 27.46 -30.38
C LEU A 743 -27.03 26.65 -31.62
N GLU A 744 -27.43 27.35 -32.68
CA GLU A 744 -27.69 26.73 -33.97
C GLU A 744 -26.45 26.76 -34.86
N VAL A 745 -26.00 25.58 -35.31
CA VAL A 745 -24.86 25.42 -36.21
C VAL A 745 -25.35 24.95 -37.57
N TYR A 746 -25.05 25.73 -38.61
CA TYR A 746 -25.47 25.45 -39.99
C TYR A 746 -24.28 25.07 -40.88
N LEU A 747 -24.42 24.00 -41.66
CA LEU A 747 -23.58 23.70 -42.82
C LEU A 747 -24.44 23.70 -44.08
N ILE A 748 -24.13 24.60 -45.01
CA ILE A 748 -24.93 24.81 -46.21
C ILE A 748 -24.03 24.61 -47.44
N ARG A 749 -24.38 23.62 -48.29
CA ARG A 749 -23.81 23.45 -49.63
C ARG A 749 -24.91 23.16 -50.64
N TYR A 750 -25.12 21.90 -51.01
CA TYR A 750 -26.25 21.48 -51.86
C TYR A 750 -27.58 21.59 -51.11
N ASN A 751 -27.53 21.29 -49.81
CA ASN A 751 -28.65 21.34 -48.89
C ASN A 751 -28.14 21.99 -47.59
N ALA A 752 -29.04 22.55 -46.78
CA ALA A 752 -28.72 22.99 -45.43
C ALA A 752 -28.86 21.80 -44.46
N LYS A 753 -27.83 21.58 -43.64
CA LYS A 753 -27.91 20.78 -42.42
C LYS A 753 -27.76 21.71 -41.24
N HIS A 754 -28.53 21.49 -40.19
CA HIS A 754 -28.43 22.27 -38.97
C HIS A 754 -28.52 21.36 -37.74
N GLU A 755 -27.86 21.76 -36.67
CA GLU A 755 -28.01 21.18 -35.34
C GLU A 755 -28.17 22.31 -34.31
N THR A 756 -29.02 22.07 -33.31
CA THR A 756 -29.14 22.94 -32.13
C THR A 756 -28.38 22.28 -30.99
N LEU A 757 -27.35 22.95 -30.49
CA LEU A 757 -26.44 22.44 -29.48
C LEU A 757 -26.73 23.12 -28.15
N ASN A 758 -27.00 22.30 -27.14
CA ASN A 758 -27.14 22.71 -25.74
C ASN A 758 -26.05 22.00 -24.95
N VAL A 759 -25.00 22.73 -24.57
CA VAL A 759 -23.83 22.19 -23.89
C VAL A 759 -23.78 22.81 -22.49
N PRO A 760 -24.10 22.05 -21.43
CA PRO A 760 -23.99 22.58 -20.08
C PRO A 760 -22.51 22.85 -19.77
N GLY A 761 -22.22 24.05 -19.26
CA GLY A 761 -20.89 24.38 -18.77
C GLY A 761 -20.50 23.41 -17.67
N THR A 762 -19.40 22.68 -17.88
CA THR A 762 -18.85 21.84 -16.83
C THR A 762 -18.11 22.76 -15.86
N GLY A 763 -18.76 23.15 -14.76
CA GLY A 763 -18.06 23.57 -13.55
C GLY A 763 -17.27 22.37 -13.02
N SER A 764 -16.17 22.04 -13.70
CA SER A 764 -15.23 20.95 -13.42
C SER A 764 -15.84 19.70 -12.75
N LEU A 765 -16.84 19.04 -13.39
CA LEU A 765 -17.39 17.75 -12.95
C LEU A 765 -17.94 16.91 -14.16
N TRP A 766 -17.04 16.12 -14.79
CA TRP A 766 -17.24 14.80 -15.48
C TRP A 766 -18.11 14.73 -16.76
N PRO A 767 -18.28 13.54 -17.39
CA PRO A 767 -17.35 12.54 -17.95
C PRO A 767 -17.54 12.38 -19.48
N LEU A 768 -16.53 11.94 -20.26
CA LEU A 768 -16.73 11.13 -21.49
C LEU A 768 -15.40 10.56 -22.03
N ALA A 769 -15.37 9.24 -22.15
CA ALA A 769 -14.58 8.35 -23.01
C ALA A 769 -13.44 8.92 -23.88
N ALA A 770 -12.35 9.38 -23.26
CA ALA A 770 -10.97 9.24 -23.74
C ALA A 770 -10.04 9.57 -22.57
N GLU A 771 -9.09 8.68 -22.26
CA GLU A 771 -8.12 8.88 -21.17
C GLU A 771 -7.23 10.10 -21.43
N SER A 772 -7.59 11.28 -20.88
CA SER A 772 -6.72 12.46 -20.80
C SER A 772 -7.26 13.48 -19.79
N SER A 773 -7.04 13.24 -18.50
CA SER A 773 -7.34 14.18 -17.41
C SER A 773 -6.17 15.15 -17.20
N ILE A 774 -6.21 16.35 -17.77
CA ILE A 774 -5.17 17.37 -17.57
C ILE A 774 -5.81 18.76 -17.41
N GLY A 775 -5.83 19.28 -16.19
CA GLY A 775 -5.89 20.72 -15.94
C GLY A 775 -4.50 21.36 -16.10
N ARG A 776 -4.43 22.70 -16.07
CA ARG A 776 -3.28 23.55 -16.45
C ARG A 776 -1.89 23.16 -15.93
N CYS A 777 -1.78 22.32 -14.88
CA CYS A 777 -0.51 21.85 -14.29
C CYS A 777 -0.54 20.40 -13.78
N GLY A 778 -1.47 19.54 -14.24
CA GLY A 778 -1.53 18.15 -13.75
C GLY A 778 -2.04 17.97 -12.32
N GLU A 779 -2.60 19.01 -11.68
CA GLU A 779 -3.47 18.79 -10.50
C GLU A 779 -4.73 18.02 -10.96
N PRO A 780 -5.20 17.00 -10.22
CA PRO A 780 -6.59 16.56 -10.36
C PRO A 780 -7.50 17.77 -10.10
N ASN A 781 -8.64 17.85 -10.81
CA ASN A 781 -9.62 18.93 -10.66
C ASN A 781 -9.80 19.31 -9.18
N ARG A 782 -9.60 20.60 -8.87
CA ARG A 782 -9.85 21.18 -7.55
C ARG A 782 -11.32 21.11 -7.17
#